data_AF-A0A2U8E784-F1
#
_entry.id   AF-A0A2U8E784-F1
#
_cell.length_a   1.000
_cell.length_b   1.000
_cell.length_c   1.000
_cell.angle_alpha   90.00
_cell.angle_beta   90.00
_cell.angle_gamma   90.00
#
_symmetry.space_group_name_H-M   'P 1'
#
loop_
_entity.id
_entity.type
_entity.pdbx_description
1 polymer ?
#
loop_
_entity_poly.entity_id
_entity_poly.type
_entity_poly.pdbx_seq_one_letter_code
_entity_poly.pdbx_strand_id
1 'polypeptide(L)'
;MERFLDAMSARGMTLYPEQEEAILELFAGNNVILATPTGSGKSLVAAALHFKELCAHTPVAPRRSVYTCPIKALVNEKFLALCRDFGPENVGMMTGDASVNPSAPVLCCTAEVLANIALAGGERAESVAAVIMDEFHYYSDNERGVAWQTPLLLMPRARFLLMSATLGNTEAIERALVKLTGAPAVTVRSDSRPVPLQFEYSETPLTERVADLLALKRAPVYLVHFTQREASEAAQDLTSLANICTRDEKAALAAALENVRFNSPYGRDMKRWLRAGIGVHHAGLLPRYRILVEQLAQRGLLKLICGTDTLGVGINVPIRTVLFTKLWKYDGQKAAILNVRDFRQIAGRAGRKGFDDTGHVIVQAPEHVIANKIAAEKAAKSSGKKKNAPKQKAPEGTPGWDAGTFEKLMTAPPEGLQSRFAVSHGMLLHVLSRDADGCRVMRRLINDSHEPDVRKKAHRRRAWQLFRALLERKIIEWIPGDARPANGKKLRVNVDLQDDFSLHQPLSLYLLDTLPLLDRESPDYAFDVLTLCESIVENPEIILRRQLDRIKTDELARMKAADIPYDERMAKLDELEYPKPLREFLYDTFNAFAAAHPWVENENVRPKSIAREMYERYQSFAEYVRDYGIERSEGLLLRHLSQVYKVLAQTVPDTAKNEDVREMETYFYELIRGIDSSLLEEWEKMRDPNFAVADADDKGGKPARPSNFDITRDAAALRRLARAAILGFLQDVAARDYESAAERMAWQGGTDIPVCADGETTLAQTFQTAQTGMSVPPSRTRFIERQFAPYFDARGRFRLDPEGRAAKHTYFGDDGASIAQVLADTDEQNDWEARFTLDLEATRRESRVVLRFDGVGAIS
;
A
#
# COMPACT_ATOMS: atom_id res chain seq x y z
N MET A 1 -32.05 -14.00 -18.33
CA MET A 1 -31.08 -13.69 -19.39
C MET A 1 -31.56 -12.50 -20.20
N GLU A 2 -32.76 -12.54 -20.78
CA GLU A 2 -33.38 -11.43 -21.54
C GLU A 2 -33.27 -10.08 -20.83
N ARG A 3 -33.70 -9.95 -19.56
CA ARG A 3 -33.56 -8.71 -18.78
C ARG A 3 -32.14 -8.13 -18.71
N PHE A 4 -31.12 -8.99 -18.68
CA PHE A 4 -29.73 -8.55 -18.67
C PHE A 4 -29.31 -8.04 -20.06
N LEU A 5 -29.70 -8.77 -21.12
CA LEU A 5 -29.43 -8.35 -22.50
C LEU A 5 -30.13 -7.04 -22.84
N ASP A 6 -31.39 -6.86 -22.43
CA ASP A 6 -32.14 -5.62 -22.61
C ASP A 6 -31.42 -4.43 -21.94
N ALA A 7 -30.94 -4.63 -20.71
CA ALA A 7 -30.18 -3.62 -19.98
C ALA A 7 -28.86 -3.27 -20.68
N MET A 8 -28.16 -4.26 -21.26
CA MET A 8 -26.93 -4.01 -22.01
C MET A 8 -27.18 -3.32 -23.35
N SER A 9 -28.24 -3.71 -24.05
CA SER A 9 -28.67 -3.07 -25.29
C SER A 9 -29.10 -1.62 -25.06
N ALA A 10 -29.80 -1.33 -23.96
CA ALA A 10 -30.16 0.03 -23.56
C ALA A 10 -28.92 0.90 -23.26
N ARG A 11 -27.81 0.29 -22.83
CA ARG A 11 -26.50 0.94 -22.66
C ARG A 11 -25.69 0.99 -23.98
N GLY A 12 -26.26 0.58 -25.10
CA GLY A 12 -25.60 0.56 -26.42
C GLY A 12 -24.48 -0.48 -26.55
N MET A 13 -24.50 -1.53 -25.73
CA MET A 13 -23.48 -2.58 -25.73
C MET A 13 -23.98 -3.84 -26.43
N THR A 14 -23.17 -4.35 -27.36
CA THR A 14 -23.34 -5.68 -27.99
C THR A 14 -22.31 -6.65 -27.44
N LEU A 15 -22.76 -7.87 -27.12
CA LEU A 15 -21.88 -8.93 -26.62
C LEU A 15 -20.97 -9.47 -27.72
N TYR A 16 -19.77 -9.87 -27.32
CA TYR A 16 -18.91 -10.70 -28.17
C TYR A 16 -19.33 -12.17 -28.11
N PRO A 17 -19.06 -12.96 -29.16
CA PRO A 17 -19.41 -14.39 -29.18
C PRO A 17 -18.91 -15.15 -27.95
N GLU A 18 -17.66 -14.92 -27.53
CA GLU A 18 -17.08 -15.55 -26.34
C GLU A 18 -17.73 -15.08 -25.02
N GLN A 19 -18.28 -13.86 -24.98
CA GLN A 19 -19.03 -13.37 -23.82
C GLN A 19 -20.40 -14.03 -23.76
N GLU A 20 -21.07 -14.14 -24.90
CA GLU A 20 -22.37 -14.79 -25.02
C GLU A 20 -22.28 -16.27 -24.63
N GLU A 21 -21.30 -17.01 -25.17
CA GLU A 21 -21.02 -18.39 -24.79
C GLU A 21 -20.78 -18.54 -23.28
N ALA A 22 -19.88 -17.72 -22.72
CA ALA A 22 -19.59 -17.77 -21.29
C ALA A 22 -20.82 -17.46 -20.42
N ILE A 23 -21.64 -16.48 -20.81
CA ILE A 23 -22.87 -16.12 -20.09
C ILE A 23 -23.89 -17.27 -20.18
N LEU A 24 -24.07 -17.88 -21.34
CA LEU A 24 -24.98 -19.02 -21.53
C LEU A 24 -24.59 -20.20 -20.62
N GLU A 25 -23.32 -20.57 -20.60
CA GLU A 25 -22.79 -21.65 -19.75
C GLU A 25 -23.02 -21.36 -18.25
N LEU A 26 -22.72 -20.13 -17.81
CA LEU A 26 -22.97 -19.71 -16.43
C LEU A 26 -24.47 -19.71 -16.08
N PHE A 27 -25.33 -19.30 -17.02
CA PHE A 27 -26.77 -19.28 -16.83
C PHE A 27 -27.36 -20.69 -16.76
N ALA A 28 -26.82 -21.64 -17.53
CA ALA A 28 -27.12 -23.07 -17.44
C ALA A 28 -26.64 -23.73 -16.12
N GLY A 29 -25.80 -23.03 -15.35
CA GLY A 29 -25.32 -23.51 -14.04
C GLY A 29 -24.01 -24.28 -14.11
N ASN A 30 -23.27 -24.13 -15.21
CA ASN A 30 -21.93 -24.68 -15.38
C ASN A 30 -20.87 -23.74 -14.78
N ASN A 31 -19.66 -24.27 -14.57
CA ASN A 31 -18.49 -23.47 -14.22
C ASN A 31 -17.79 -23.03 -15.50
N VAL A 32 -17.26 -21.80 -15.52
CA VAL A 32 -16.59 -21.25 -16.71
C VAL A 32 -15.18 -20.80 -16.36
N ILE A 33 -14.24 -21.21 -17.19
CA ILE A 33 -12.88 -20.65 -17.24
C ILE A 33 -12.80 -19.76 -18.47
N LEU A 34 -12.80 -18.45 -18.25
CA LEU A 34 -12.76 -17.44 -19.31
C LEU A 34 -11.31 -17.00 -19.57
N ALA A 35 -10.72 -17.58 -20.62
CA ALA A 35 -9.37 -17.28 -21.07
C ALA A 35 -9.42 -16.35 -22.29
N THR A 36 -9.56 -15.04 -22.04
CA THR A 36 -9.70 -14.02 -23.10
C THR A 36 -8.80 -12.81 -22.81
N PRO A 37 -8.20 -12.17 -23.84
CA PRO A 37 -7.30 -11.05 -23.68
C PRO A 37 -7.85 -9.89 -22.82
N THR A 38 -6.95 -9.07 -22.29
CA THR A 38 -7.33 -7.77 -21.69
C THR A 38 -8.08 -6.93 -22.71
N GLY A 39 -9.16 -6.28 -22.29
CA GLY A 39 -10.02 -5.49 -23.17
C GLY A 39 -11.19 -6.27 -23.82
N SER A 40 -11.21 -7.60 -23.77
CA SER A 40 -12.33 -8.43 -24.31
C SER A 40 -13.59 -8.43 -23.42
N GLY A 41 -13.69 -7.53 -22.44
CA GLY A 41 -14.90 -7.34 -21.63
C GLY A 41 -15.21 -8.43 -20.60
N LYS A 42 -14.20 -9.08 -20.01
CA LYS A 42 -14.35 -10.06 -18.90
C LYS A 42 -15.28 -9.57 -17.77
N SER A 43 -15.17 -8.29 -17.40
CA SER A 43 -16.03 -7.66 -16.39
C SER A 43 -17.53 -7.77 -16.70
N LEU A 44 -17.91 -7.82 -17.98
CA LEU A 44 -19.31 -7.94 -18.38
C LEU A 44 -19.89 -9.32 -18.07
N VAL A 45 -19.09 -10.37 -18.28
CA VAL A 45 -19.46 -11.75 -17.90
C VAL A 45 -19.61 -11.87 -16.39
N ALA A 46 -18.70 -11.23 -15.63
CA ALA A 46 -18.83 -11.13 -14.17
C ALA A 46 -20.10 -10.39 -13.73
N ALA A 47 -20.42 -9.26 -14.37
CA ALA A 47 -21.65 -8.51 -14.10
C ALA A 47 -22.91 -9.34 -14.38
N ALA A 48 -22.92 -10.16 -15.43
CA ALA A 48 -24.02 -11.06 -15.74
C ALA A 48 -24.25 -12.10 -14.63
N LEU A 49 -23.17 -12.65 -14.07
CA LEU A 49 -23.24 -13.61 -12.97
C LEU A 49 -23.69 -12.95 -11.66
N HIS A 50 -23.19 -11.74 -11.35
CA HIS A 50 -23.70 -10.95 -10.22
C HIS A 50 -25.20 -10.68 -10.35
N PHE A 51 -25.64 -10.25 -11.53
CA PHE A 51 -27.05 -9.97 -11.82
C PHE A 51 -27.92 -11.20 -11.61
N LYS A 52 -27.50 -12.37 -12.12
CA LYS A 52 -28.22 -13.65 -11.93
C LYS A 52 -28.42 -13.96 -10.45
N GLU A 53 -27.37 -13.89 -9.65
CA GLU A 53 -27.46 -14.23 -8.22
C GLU A 53 -28.20 -13.18 -7.40
N LEU A 54 -28.06 -11.90 -7.74
CA LEU A 54 -28.79 -10.81 -7.09
C LEU A 54 -30.31 -10.93 -7.34
N CYS A 55 -30.73 -11.28 -8.55
CA CYS A 55 -32.14 -11.56 -8.84
C CYS A 55 -32.70 -12.78 -8.07
N ALA A 56 -31.84 -13.74 -7.73
CA ALA A 56 -32.22 -14.93 -6.97
C ALA A 56 -32.09 -14.74 -5.45
N HIS A 57 -31.51 -13.64 -4.99
CA HIS A 57 -31.30 -13.33 -3.59
C HIS A 57 -32.63 -12.98 -2.89
N THR A 58 -32.90 -13.58 -1.75
CA THR A 58 -34.01 -13.20 -0.87
C THR A 58 -33.56 -13.23 0.60
N PRO A 59 -34.22 -12.50 1.52
CA PRO A 59 -33.88 -12.54 2.95
C PRO A 59 -33.96 -13.93 3.57
N VAL A 60 -34.81 -14.82 3.04
CA VAL A 60 -35.03 -16.18 3.56
C VAL A 60 -34.10 -17.21 2.90
N ALA A 61 -33.61 -16.91 1.70
CA ALA A 61 -32.63 -17.73 0.98
C ALA A 61 -31.50 -16.82 0.48
N PRO A 62 -30.56 -16.45 1.38
CA PRO A 62 -29.48 -15.55 1.03
C PRO A 62 -28.56 -16.21 0.00
N ARG A 63 -28.42 -15.55 -1.14
CA ARG A 63 -27.46 -15.92 -2.19
C ARG A 63 -26.47 -14.80 -2.35
N ARG A 64 -25.19 -15.11 -2.18
CA ARG A 64 -24.10 -14.16 -2.33
C ARG A 64 -23.30 -14.44 -3.59
N SER A 65 -22.91 -13.37 -4.26
CA SER A 65 -21.96 -13.41 -5.37
C SER A 65 -20.70 -12.67 -4.96
N VAL A 66 -19.56 -13.38 -4.97
CA VAL A 66 -18.28 -12.84 -4.51
C VAL A 66 -17.37 -12.57 -5.71
N TYR A 67 -16.85 -11.35 -5.79
CA TYR A 67 -15.80 -10.96 -6.73
C TYR A 67 -14.47 -10.86 -5.99
N THR A 68 -13.48 -11.66 -6.38
CA THR A 68 -12.15 -11.61 -5.77
C THR A 68 -11.12 -10.96 -6.68
N CYS A 69 -10.32 -10.05 -6.12
CA CYS A 69 -9.18 -9.44 -6.79
C CYS A 69 -7.85 -9.82 -6.11
N PRO A 70 -6.73 -9.82 -6.86
CA PRO A 70 -5.42 -10.11 -6.29
C PRO A 70 -4.85 -8.98 -5.44
N ILE A 71 -5.25 -7.72 -5.61
CA ILE A 71 -4.66 -6.60 -4.86
C ILE A 71 -5.74 -5.68 -4.31
N LYS A 72 -5.49 -5.06 -3.15
CA LYS A 72 -6.44 -4.16 -2.49
C LYS A 72 -6.86 -2.99 -3.39
N ALA A 73 -5.93 -2.43 -4.17
CA ALA A 73 -6.22 -1.36 -5.12
C ALA A 73 -7.29 -1.79 -6.15
N LEU A 74 -7.20 -3.01 -6.67
CA LEU A 74 -8.21 -3.58 -7.57
C LEU A 74 -9.54 -3.83 -6.86
N VAL A 75 -9.51 -4.27 -5.60
CA VAL A 75 -10.75 -4.41 -4.81
C VAL A 75 -11.47 -3.08 -4.72
N ASN A 76 -10.76 -1.98 -4.43
CA ASN A 76 -11.35 -0.64 -4.37
C ASN A 76 -11.92 -0.21 -5.72
N GLU A 77 -11.13 -0.32 -6.81
CA GLU A 77 -11.60 0.05 -8.16
C GLU A 77 -12.87 -0.72 -8.55
N LYS A 78 -12.87 -2.04 -8.30
CA LYS A 78 -14.01 -2.91 -8.62
C LYS A 78 -15.19 -2.66 -7.70
N PHE A 79 -14.98 -2.40 -6.41
CA PHE A 79 -16.03 -2.02 -5.48
C PHE A 79 -16.77 -0.78 -5.99
N LEU A 80 -16.05 0.28 -6.37
CA LEU A 80 -16.65 1.50 -6.91
C LEU A 80 -17.41 1.24 -8.23
N ALA A 81 -16.87 0.40 -9.11
CA ALA A 81 -17.55 0.01 -10.34
C ALA A 81 -18.84 -0.77 -10.07
N LEU A 82 -18.81 -1.74 -9.17
CA LEU A 82 -19.97 -2.53 -8.77
C LEU A 82 -21.03 -1.67 -8.09
N CYS A 83 -20.64 -0.71 -7.24
CA CYS A 83 -21.59 0.25 -6.64
C CYS A 83 -22.32 1.07 -7.72
N ARG A 84 -21.63 1.49 -8.78
CA ARG A 84 -22.27 2.19 -9.92
C ARG A 84 -23.24 1.30 -10.68
N ASP A 85 -22.92 0.01 -10.83
CA ASP A 85 -23.72 -0.93 -11.61
C ASP A 85 -24.91 -1.52 -10.84
N PHE A 86 -24.77 -1.77 -9.53
CA PHE A 86 -25.71 -2.52 -8.70
C PHE A 86 -26.26 -1.74 -7.49
N GLY A 87 -25.80 -0.52 -7.25
CA GLY A 87 -26.17 0.31 -6.10
C GLY A 87 -25.29 0.05 -4.86
N PRO A 88 -24.88 1.09 -4.12
CA PRO A 88 -24.01 0.96 -2.95
C PRO A 88 -24.63 0.15 -1.80
N GLU A 89 -25.95 0.07 -1.72
CA GLU A 89 -26.68 -0.73 -0.73
C GLU A 89 -26.53 -2.25 -0.94
N ASN A 90 -26.33 -2.68 -2.19
CA ASN A 90 -26.22 -4.09 -2.57
C ASN A 90 -24.78 -4.59 -2.65
N VAL A 91 -23.79 -3.70 -2.47
CA VAL A 91 -22.38 -3.99 -2.68
C VAL A 91 -21.58 -3.75 -1.41
N GLY A 92 -20.78 -4.74 -1.05
CA GLY A 92 -19.85 -4.71 0.06
C GLY A 92 -18.41 -4.84 -0.39
N MET A 93 -17.50 -4.38 0.45
CA MET A 93 -16.06 -4.52 0.29
C MET A 93 -15.43 -5.16 1.52
N MET A 94 -14.50 -6.09 1.33
CA MET A 94 -13.66 -6.57 2.41
C MET A 94 -12.21 -6.77 1.98
N THR A 95 -11.31 -6.14 2.71
CA THR A 95 -9.87 -6.40 2.68
C THR A 95 -9.44 -6.88 4.06
N GLY A 96 -8.19 -7.33 4.20
CA GLY A 96 -7.68 -7.77 5.51
C GLY A 96 -7.57 -6.67 6.57
N ASP A 97 -7.91 -5.43 6.26
CA ASP A 97 -7.76 -4.26 7.13
C ASP A 97 -8.93 -3.29 7.12
N ALA A 98 -9.87 -3.44 6.20
CA ALA A 98 -11.06 -2.60 6.12
C ALA A 98 -12.23 -3.43 5.64
N SER A 99 -13.41 -3.17 6.19
CA SER A 99 -14.66 -3.75 5.72
C SER A 99 -15.71 -2.67 5.58
N VAL A 100 -16.51 -2.77 4.51
CA VAL A 100 -17.61 -1.86 4.19
C VAL A 100 -18.78 -2.72 3.75
N ASN A 101 -19.95 -2.55 4.38
CA ASN A 101 -21.16 -3.33 4.08
C ASN A 101 -20.88 -4.85 3.88
N PRO A 102 -20.18 -5.53 4.82
CA PRO A 102 -19.70 -6.90 4.61
C PRO A 102 -20.84 -7.93 4.47
N SER A 103 -22.06 -7.54 4.85
CA SER A 103 -23.27 -8.35 4.74
C SER A 103 -23.95 -8.28 3.37
N ALA A 104 -23.48 -7.45 2.44
CA ALA A 104 -24.08 -7.24 1.14
C ALA A 104 -24.23 -8.54 0.29
N PRO A 105 -25.26 -8.61 -0.59
CA PRO A 105 -25.45 -9.73 -1.51
C PRO A 105 -24.33 -9.84 -2.56
N VAL A 106 -23.76 -8.71 -2.99
CA VAL A 106 -22.54 -8.67 -3.81
C VAL A 106 -21.37 -8.27 -2.93
N LEU A 107 -20.34 -9.11 -2.85
CA LEU A 107 -19.14 -8.85 -2.06
C LEU A 107 -17.91 -8.76 -2.96
N CYS A 108 -17.21 -7.63 -2.93
CA CYS A 108 -15.89 -7.48 -3.52
C CYS A 108 -14.82 -7.65 -2.44
N CYS A 109 -13.88 -8.57 -2.61
CA CYS A 109 -12.86 -8.80 -1.58
C CYS A 109 -11.51 -9.24 -2.15
N THR A 110 -10.48 -9.29 -1.30
CA THR A 110 -9.24 -9.97 -1.69
C THR A 110 -9.43 -11.49 -1.72
N ALA A 111 -8.59 -12.20 -2.47
CA ALA A 111 -8.63 -13.66 -2.53
C ALA A 111 -8.45 -14.31 -1.15
N GLU A 112 -7.62 -13.73 -0.28
CA GLU A 112 -7.38 -14.19 1.09
C GLU A 112 -8.64 -14.11 1.96
N VAL A 113 -9.43 -13.04 1.82
CA VAL A 113 -10.69 -12.92 2.56
C VAL A 113 -11.66 -14.03 2.16
N LEU A 114 -11.80 -14.31 0.86
CA LEU A 114 -12.65 -15.43 0.41
C LEU A 114 -12.09 -16.78 0.87
N ALA A 115 -10.77 -16.97 0.84
CA ALA A 115 -10.14 -18.19 1.35
C ALA A 115 -10.43 -18.38 2.85
N ASN A 116 -10.36 -17.32 3.66
CA ASN A 116 -10.69 -17.38 5.08
C ASN A 116 -12.17 -17.68 5.31
N ILE A 117 -13.09 -17.08 4.52
CA ILE A 117 -14.52 -17.44 4.55
C ILE A 117 -14.70 -18.93 4.21
N ALA A 118 -14.05 -19.42 3.15
CA ALA A 118 -14.10 -20.82 2.75
C ALA A 118 -13.56 -21.76 3.83
N LEU A 119 -12.48 -21.36 4.54
CA LEU A 119 -11.83 -22.11 5.61
C LEU A 119 -12.62 -22.10 6.92
N ALA A 120 -13.26 -20.98 7.26
CA ALA A 120 -14.13 -20.87 8.43
C ALA A 120 -15.45 -21.64 8.25
N GLY A 121 -15.94 -21.75 7.01
CA GLY A 121 -17.20 -22.44 6.74
C GLY A 121 -18.41 -21.70 7.31
N GLY A 122 -19.43 -22.45 7.73
CA GLY A 122 -20.66 -21.91 8.32
C GLY A 122 -21.57 -21.21 7.31
N GLU A 123 -22.60 -20.53 7.84
CA GLU A 123 -23.65 -19.88 7.03
C GLU A 123 -23.07 -18.91 5.99
N ARG A 124 -22.04 -18.15 6.36
CA ARG A 124 -21.39 -17.20 5.45
C ARG A 124 -20.81 -17.87 4.21
N ALA A 125 -20.06 -18.97 4.39
CA ALA A 125 -19.52 -19.73 3.27
C ALA A 125 -20.62 -20.46 2.48
N GLU A 126 -21.64 -20.97 3.18
CA GLU A 126 -22.75 -21.70 2.57
C GLU A 126 -23.69 -20.81 1.74
N SER A 127 -23.78 -19.52 2.08
CA SER A 127 -24.55 -18.52 1.33
C SER A 127 -23.88 -18.09 0.01
N VAL A 128 -22.61 -18.43 -0.21
CA VAL A 128 -21.89 -18.09 -1.45
C VAL A 128 -22.35 -18.99 -2.59
N ALA A 129 -23.13 -18.42 -3.50
CA ALA A 129 -23.70 -19.10 -4.66
C ALA A 129 -22.82 -18.95 -5.91
N ALA A 130 -22.07 -17.86 -6.02
CA ALA A 130 -21.17 -17.62 -7.14
C ALA A 130 -19.83 -17.02 -6.66
N VAL A 131 -18.75 -17.48 -7.29
CA VAL A 131 -17.39 -17.01 -7.05
C VAL A 131 -16.78 -16.59 -8.39
N ILE A 132 -16.48 -15.31 -8.50
CA ILE A 132 -15.81 -14.70 -9.64
C ILE A 132 -14.37 -14.43 -9.23
N MET A 133 -13.42 -15.13 -9.85
CA MET A 133 -12.00 -14.97 -9.57
C MET A 133 -11.34 -14.23 -10.72
N ASP A 134 -11.07 -12.95 -10.52
CA ASP A 134 -10.30 -12.16 -11.46
C ASP A 134 -8.81 -12.49 -11.36
N GLU A 135 -8.10 -12.31 -12.46
CA GLU A 135 -6.67 -12.61 -12.58
C GLU A 135 -6.28 -13.99 -12.03
N PHE A 136 -7.04 -15.03 -12.39
CA PHE A 136 -6.90 -16.40 -11.88
C PHE A 136 -5.52 -17.03 -12.09
N HIS A 137 -4.68 -16.45 -12.95
CA HIS A 137 -3.28 -16.86 -13.10
C HIS A 137 -2.44 -16.71 -11.81
N TYR A 138 -2.87 -15.88 -10.85
CA TYR A 138 -2.31 -15.79 -9.49
C TYR A 138 -2.43 -17.10 -8.69
N TYR A 139 -3.20 -18.08 -9.17
CA TYR A 139 -3.19 -19.44 -8.66
C TYR A 139 -1.77 -20.04 -8.57
N SER A 140 -0.85 -19.65 -9.47
CA SER A 140 0.54 -20.13 -9.48
C SER A 140 1.52 -19.27 -8.68
N ASP A 141 1.03 -18.24 -8.00
CA ASP A 141 1.83 -17.36 -7.16
C ASP A 141 2.41 -18.12 -5.95
N ASN A 142 3.71 -17.94 -5.70
CA ASN A 142 4.46 -18.73 -4.73
C ASN A 142 3.97 -18.54 -3.28
N GLU A 143 3.53 -17.34 -2.94
CA GLU A 143 3.15 -16.97 -1.57
C GLU A 143 1.63 -17.01 -1.39
N ARG A 144 0.90 -16.55 -2.41
CA ARG A 144 -0.53 -16.24 -2.31
C ARG A 144 -1.42 -17.24 -3.05
N GLY A 145 -0.86 -18.12 -3.88
CA GLY A 145 -1.62 -19.05 -4.72
C GLY A 145 -2.58 -19.97 -3.95
N VAL A 146 -2.27 -20.27 -2.68
CA VAL A 146 -3.16 -21.03 -1.78
C VAL A 146 -4.53 -20.37 -1.60
N ALA A 147 -4.61 -19.04 -1.64
CA ALA A 147 -5.87 -18.30 -1.49
C ALA A 147 -6.80 -18.52 -2.69
N TRP A 148 -6.26 -18.66 -3.90
CA TRP A 148 -7.05 -18.98 -5.09
C TRP A 148 -7.52 -20.43 -5.11
N GLN A 149 -6.72 -21.36 -4.57
CA GLN A 149 -7.07 -22.77 -4.58
C GLN A 149 -8.10 -23.13 -3.51
N THR A 150 -8.07 -22.47 -2.36
CA THR A 150 -8.88 -22.83 -1.19
C THR A 150 -10.39 -22.86 -1.48
N PRO A 151 -11.01 -21.86 -2.15
CA PRO A 151 -12.42 -21.92 -2.54
C PRO A 151 -12.76 -23.11 -3.45
N LEU A 152 -11.85 -23.44 -4.38
CA LEU A 152 -11.99 -24.58 -5.32
C LEU A 152 -11.93 -25.94 -4.62
N LEU A 153 -11.60 -25.99 -3.33
CA LEU A 153 -11.58 -27.23 -2.53
C LEU A 153 -12.74 -27.32 -1.53
N LEU A 154 -13.34 -26.18 -1.16
CA LEU A 154 -14.23 -26.08 0.01
C LEU A 154 -15.63 -25.55 -0.30
N MET A 155 -15.88 -24.99 -1.49
CA MET A 155 -17.17 -24.37 -1.84
C MET A 155 -17.93 -25.17 -2.94
N PRO A 156 -18.47 -26.37 -2.64
CA PRO A 156 -19.14 -27.21 -3.64
C PRO A 156 -20.46 -26.65 -4.16
N ARG A 157 -21.12 -25.76 -3.39
CA ARG A 157 -22.37 -25.11 -3.79
C ARG A 157 -22.17 -23.93 -4.74
N ALA A 158 -20.96 -23.37 -4.80
CA ALA A 158 -20.67 -22.20 -5.60
C ALA A 158 -20.50 -22.55 -7.08
N ARG A 159 -20.87 -21.63 -7.97
CA ARG A 159 -20.49 -21.67 -9.39
C ARG A 159 -19.34 -20.72 -9.65
N PHE A 160 -18.34 -21.22 -10.36
CA PHE A 160 -17.08 -20.53 -10.56
C PHE A 160 -17.01 -19.88 -11.93
N LEU A 161 -16.66 -18.60 -11.94
CA LEU A 161 -16.18 -17.89 -13.11
C LEU A 161 -14.71 -17.54 -12.87
N LEU A 162 -13.80 -18.26 -13.51
CA LEU A 162 -12.36 -18.05 -13.41
C LEU A 162 -11.87 -17.24 -14.60
N MET A 163 -11.39 -16.03 -14.37
CA MET A 163 -11.06 -15.08 -15.44
C MET A 163 -9.57 -14.80 -15.47
N SER A 164 -8.95 -14.83 -16.65
CA SER A 164 -7.57 -14.38 -16.82
C SER A 164 -7.28 -14.08 -18.30
N ALA A 165 -6.35 -13.14 -18.53
CA ALA A 165 -5.93 -12.75 -19.87
C ALA A 165 -5.25 -13.89 -20.63
N THR A 166 -4.38 -14.62 -19.94
CA THR A 166 -3.54 -15.66 -20.53
C THR A 166 -3.50 -16.86 -19.58
N LEU A 167 -4.09 -17.97 -20.02
CA LEU A 167 -4.05 -19.25 -19.31
C LEU A 167 -3.45 -20.31 -20.22
N GLY A 168 -2.52 -21.09 -19.66
CA GLY A 168 -2.00 -22.30 -20.30
C GLY A 168 -3.04 -23.42 -20.31
N ASN A 169 -2.61 -24.66 -20.12
CA ASN A 169 -3.54 -25.79 -19.99
C ASN A 169 -4.42 -25.66 -18.72
N THR A 170 -5.74 -25.73 -18.90
CA THR A 170 -6.77 -25.59 -17.85
C THR A 170 -7.46 -26.89 -17.46
N GLU A 171 -7.21 -28.00 -18.17
CA GLU A 171 -7.96 -29.26 -18.01
C GLU A 171 -7.94 -29.80 -16.57
N ALA A 172 -6.81 -29.63 -15.86
CA ALA A 172 -6.69 -30.07 -14.48
C ALA A 172 -7.65 -29.31 -13.55
N ILE A 173 -7.87 -28.02 -13.82
CA ILE A 173 -8.80 -27.18 -13.05
C ILE A 173 -10.24 -27.54 -13.41
N GLU A 174 -10.54 -27.78 -14.68
CA GLU A 174 -11.88 -28.23 -15.13
C GLU A 174 -12.29 -29.52 -14.44
N ARG A 175 -11.41 -30.54 -14.44
CA ARG A 175 -11.67 -31.80 -13.73
C ARG A 175 -11.86 -31.61 -12.23
N ALA A 176 -11.09 -30.71 -11.61
CA ALA A 176 -11.22 -30.41 -10.19
C ALA A 176 -12.56 -29.74 -9.86
N LEU A 177 -13.00 -28.77 -10.68
CA LEU A 177 -14.29 -28.09 -10.52
C LEU A 177 -15.47 -29.06 -10.70
N VAL A 178 -15.42 -29.94 -11.69
CA VAL A 178 -16.45 -30.98 -11.90
C VAL A 178 -16.50 -31.90 -10.68
N LYS A 179 -15.34 -32.36 -10.19
CA LYS A 179 -15.27 -33.22 -8.99
C LYS A 179 -15.82 -32.52 -7.74
N LEU A 180 -15.55 -31.23 -7.56
CA LEU A 180 -16.01 -30.48 -6.39
C LEU A 180 -17.52 -30.18 -6.45
N THR A 181 -17.98 -29.65 -7.58
CA THR A 181 -19.31 -29.02 -7.69
C THR A 181 -20.38 -29.95 -8.25
N GLY A 182 -19.98 -31.05 -8.90
CA GLY A 182 -20.87 -31.95 -9.65
C GLY A 182 -21.43 -31.34 -10.94
N ALA A 183 -21.10 -30.09 -11.26
CA ALA A 183 -21.53 -29.41 -12.49
C ALA A 183 -20.42 -29.43 -13.55
N PRO A 184 -20.76 -29.42 -14.85
CA PRO A 184 -19.80 -29.25 -15.93
C PRO A 184 -18.90 -28.03 -15.73
N ALA A 185 -17.67 -28.10 -16.24
CA ALA A 185 -16.74 -27.00 -16.30
C ALA A 185 -16.26 -26.85 -17.75
N VAL A 186 -16.36 -25.63 -18.29
CA VAL A 186 -16.05 -25.34 -19.69
C VAL A 186 -15.03 -24.21 -19.76
N THR A 187 -14.03 -24.37 -20.61
CA THR A 187 -13.07 -23.29 -20.91
C THR A 187 -13.49 -22.57 -22.19
N VAL A 188 -13.87 -21.31 -22.05
CA VAL A 188 -14.14 -20.41 -23.17
C VAL A 188 -12.85 -19.63 -23.46
N ARG A 189 -12.25 -19.88 -24.63
CA ARG A 189 -10.96 -19.31 -25.04
C ARG A 189 -11.10 -18.51 -26.33
N SER A 190 -10.54 -17.31 -26.34
CA SER A 190 -10.37 -16.50 -27.55
C SER A 190 -8.98 -15.88 -27.52
N ASP A 191 -8.25 -15.95 -28.63
CA ASP A 191 -7.00 -15.22 -28.82
C ASP A 191 -7.22 -13.88 -29.55
N SER A 192 -8.46 -13.62 -29.99
CA SER A 192 -8.82 -12.41 -30.71
C SER A 192 -8.91 -11.22 -29.76
N ARG A 193 -8.16 -10.17 -30.09
CA ARG A 193 -8.20 -8.90 -29.38
C ARG A 193 -9.10 -7.91 -30.12
N PRO A 194 -9.96 -7.16 -29.40
CA PRO A 194 -10.71 -6.06 -30.01
C PRO A 194 -9.84 -4.99 -30.66
N VAL A 195 -8.65 -4.75 -30.10
CA VAL A 195 -7.63 -3.86 -30.65
C VAL A 195 -6.36 -4.69 -30.89
N PRO A 196 -5.91 -4.86 -32.15
CA PRO A 196 -4.72 -5.63 -32.48
C PRO A 196 -3.45 -4.94 -31.96
N LEU A 197 -2.40 -5.72 -31.74
CA LEU A 197 -1.08 -5.22 -31.34
C LEU A 197 -0.10 -5.24 -32.49
N GLN A 198 0.69 -4.18 -32.62
CA GLN A 198 1.89 -4.13 -33.43
C GLN A 198 3.13 -4.19 -32.54
N PHE A 199 4.02 -5.12 -32.85
CA PHE A 199 5.23 -5.39 -32.10
C PHE A 199 6.45 -4.81 -32.83
N GLU A 200 7.35 -4.15 -32.09
CA GLU A 200 8.56 -3.52 -32.62
C GLU A 200 9.74 -3.80 -31.68
N TYR A 201 10.88 -4.22 -32.24
CA TYR A 201 12.16 -4.25 -31.52
C TYR A 201 12.98 -3.02 -31.93
N SER A 202 13.28 -2.15 -30.97
CA SER A 202 13.90 -0.86 -31.22
C SER A 202 15.36 -0.83 -30.77
N GLU A 203 16.25 -0.50 -31.70
CA GLU A 203 17.67 -0.22 -31.45
C GLU A 203 17.97 1.30 -31.36
N THR A 204 16.93 2.14 -31.44
CA THR A 204 17.03 3.59 -31.26
C THR A 204 17.12 3.93 -29.77
N PRO A 205 17.96 4.89 -29.34
CA PRO A 205 18.02 5.37 -27.96
C PRO A 205 16.65 5.69 -27.38
N LEU A 206 16.46 5.39 -26.09
CA LEU A 206 15.17 5.52 -25.41
C LEU A 206 14.56 6.92 -25.55
N THR A 207 15.33 7.97 -25.29
CA THR A 207 14.84 9.37 -25.33
C THR A 207 14.41 9.78 -26.73
N GLU A 208 15.17 9.41 -27.75
CA GLU A 208 14.84 9.63 -29.16
C GLU A 208 13.60 8.84 -29.57
N ARG A 209 13.51 7.57 -29.16
CA ARG A 209 12.34 6.73 -29.46
C ARG A 209 11.08 7.28 -28.81
N VAL A 210 11.15 7.76 -27.57
CA VAL A 210 10.01 8.40 -26.90
C VAL A 210 9.59 9.66 -27.64
N ALA A 211 10.53 10.48 -28.11
CA ALA A 211 10.23 11.67 -28.92
C ALA A 211 9.53 11.29 -30.24
N ASP A 212 9.97 10.24 -30.94
CA ASP A 212 9.31 9.74 -32.14
C ASP A 212 7.86 9.33 -31.86
N LEU A 213 7.61 8.63 -30.75
CA LEU A 213 6.26 8.18 -30.39
C LEU A 213 5.33 9.35 -30.09
N LEU A 214 5.84 10.40 -29.45
CA LEU A 214 5.10 11.64 -29.23
C LEU A 214 4.78 12.34 -30.56
N ALA A 215 5.75 12.44 -31.47
CA ALA A 215 5.57 13.03 -32.79
C ALA A 215 4.56 12.25 -33.66
N LEU A 216 4.58 10.91 -33.59
CA LEU A 216 3.65 10.01 -34.26
C LEU A 216 2.27 9.95 -33.60
N LYS A 217 2.00 10.75 -32.54
CA LYS A 217 0.75 10.75 -31.77
C LYS A 217 0.39 9.36 -31.22
N ARG A 218 1.41 8.61 -30.76
CA ARG A 218 1.26 7.28 -30.17
C ARG A 218 1.23 7.29 -28.63
N ALA A 219 1.11 8.46 -28.02
CA ALA A 219 0.89 8.63 -26.59
C ALA A 219 -0.61 8.42 -26.21
N PRO A 220 -0.94 8.05 -24.96
CA PRO A 220 -0.03 7.85 -23.82
C PRO A 220 0.90 6.64 -23.96
N VAL A 221 2.16 6.83 -23.57
CA VAL A 221 3.21 5.79 -23.56
C VAL A 221 3.46 5.33 -22.14
N TYR A 222 3.30 4.02 -21.90
CA TYR A 222 3.71 3.38 -20.66
C TYR A 222 5.12 2.80 -20.81
N LEU A 223 6.09 3.40 -20.11
CA LEU A 223 7.46 2.93 -20.03
C LEU A 223 7.59 1.96 -18.86
N VAL A 224 7.83 0.70 -19.20
CA VAL A 224 7.92 -0.41 -18.25
C VAL A 224 9.35 -0.50 -17.73
N HIS A 225 9.50 -0.26 -16.43
CA HIS A 225 10.71 -0.52 -15.66
C HIS A 225 10.44 -1.65 -14.67
N PHE A 226 11.48 -2.27 -14.11
CA PHE A 226 11.30 -3.38 -13.14
C PHE A 226 11.80 -3.03 -11.74
N THR A 227 12.28 -1.79 -11.56
CA THR A 227 12.64 -1.26 -10.25
C THR A 227 12.03 0.14 -10.07
N GLN A 228 11.74 0.49 -8.82
CA GLN A 228 11.23 1.81 -8.46
C GLN A 228 12.22 2.91 -8.87
N ARG A 229 13.52 2.65 -8.66
CA ARG A 229 14.61 3.56 -8.98
C ARG A 229 14.66 3.92 -10.46
N GLU A 230 14.65 2.91 -11.34
CA GLU A 230 14.69 3.09 -12.79
C GLU A 230 13.49 3.90 -13.29
N ALA A 231 12.29 3.67 -12.74
CA ALA A 231 11.09 4.40 -13.12
C ALA A 231 11.19 5.90 -12.78
N SER A 232 11.70 6.24 -11.58
CA SER A 232 11.91 7.64 -11.18
C SER A 232 13.02 8.32 -11.99
N GLU A 233 14.14 7.63 -12.23
CA GLU A 233 15.26 8.15 -13.03
C GLU A 233 14.83 8.44 -14.47
N ALA A 234 14.08 7.53 -15.08
CA ALA A 234 13.55 7.75 -16.42
C ALA A 234 12.62 8.97 -16.49
N ALA A 235 11.75 9.19 -15.49
CA ALA A 235 10.90 10.39 -15.46
C ALA A 235 11.73 11.69 -15.37
N GLN A 236 12.80 11.67 -14.57
CA GLN A 236 13.71 12.79 -14.45
C GLN A 236 14.44 13.08 -15.78
N ASP A 237 14.95 12.04 -16.44
CA ASP A 237 15.67 12.17 -17.71
C ASP A 237 14.76 12.66 -18.83
N LEU A 238 13.53 12.13 -18.90
CA LEU A 238 12.52 12.50 -19.90
C LEU A 238 11.98 13.92 -19.71
N THR A 239 12.16 14.54 -18.53
CA THR A 239 11.78 15.94 -18.31
C THR A 239 12.55 16.91 -19.23
N SER A 240 13.71 16.50 -19.74
CA SER A 240 14.49 17.27 -20.71
C SER A 240 13.89 17.32 -22.12
N LEU A 241 12.94 16.42 -22.43
CA LEU A 241 12.29 16.40 -23.74
C LEU A 241 11.42 17.64 -23.93
N ALA A 242 11.69 18.37 -25.01
CA ALA A 242 10.83 19.45 -25.44
C ALA A 242 9.48 18.90 -25.92
N ASN A 243 8.41 19.70 -25.75
CA ASN A 243 7.09 19.45 -26.37
C ASN A 243 6.38 18.13 -25.99
N ILE A 244 6.57 17.61 -24.76
CA ILE A 244 5.77 16.46 -24.28
C ILE A 244 4.27 16.78 -24.31
N CYS A 245 3.88 17.94 -23.77
CA CYS A 245 2.50 18.43 -23.74
C CYS A 245 2.39 19.75 -24.49
N THR A 246 1.23 19.96 -25.12
CA THR A 246 0.85 21.25 -25.70
C THR A 246 0.60 22.30 -24.61
N ARG A 247 0.47 23.57 -24.99
CA ARG A 247 0.16 24.65 -24.05
C ARG A 247 -1.18 24.43 -23.33
N ASP A 248 -2.19 23.96 -24.05
CA ASP A 248 -3.53 23.72 -23.50
C ASP A 248 -3.53 22.51 -22.55
N GLU A 249 -2.81 21.46 -22.90
CA GLU A 249 -2.63 20.29 -22.02
C GLU A 249 -1.91 20.66 -20.72
N LYS A 250 -0.88 21.52 -20.80
CA LYS A 250 -0.21 22.06 -19.61
C LYS A 250 -1.14 22.91 -18.75
N ALA A 251 -2.03 23.70 -19.36
CA ALA A 251 -3.02 24.48 -18.62
C ALA A 251 -4.05 23.57 -17.93
N ALA A 252 -4.53 22.52 -18.61
CA ALA A 252 -5.45 21.53 -18.04
C ALA A 252 -4.80 20.74 -16.89
N LEU A 253 -3.52 20.37 -17.01
CA LEU A 253 -2.74 19.78 -15.92
C LEU A 253 -2.58 20.75 -14.75
N ALA A 254 -2.26 22.02 -15.00
CA ALA A 254 -2.11 23.01 -13.95
C ALA A 254 -3.40 23.19 -13.14
N ALA A 255 -4.55 23.27 -13.82
CA ALA A 255 -5.86 23.35 -13.19
C ALA A 255 -6.20 22.07 -12.40
N ALA A 256 -5.90 20.89 -12.96
CA ALA A 256 -6.12 19.61 -12.25
C ALA A 256 -5.24 19.44 -11.00
N LEU A 257 -4.11 20.15 -10.92
CA LEU A 257 -3.14 20.07 -9.85
C LEU A 257 -3.25 21.21 -8.82
N GLU A 258 -4.16 22.17 -9.02
CA GLU A 258 -4.24 23.39 -8.21
C GLU A 258 -4.52 23.11 -6.73
N ASN A 259 -5.48 22.22 -6.45
CA ASN A 259 -5.90 21.86 -5.09
C ASN A 259 -5.16 20.64 -4.52
N VAL A 260 -4.13 20.15 -5.21
CA VAL A 260 -3.38 18.97 -4.78
C VAL A 260 -2.24 19.37 -3.86
N ARG A 261 -2.23 18.85 -2.63
CA ARG A 261 -1.15 19.08 -1.66
C ARG A 261 0.05 18.17 -1.94
N PHE A 262 1.21 18.78 -2.17
CA PHE A 262 2.49 18.10 -2.43
C PHE A 262 3.47 18.25 -1.25
N ASN A 263 2.98 17.98 -0.04
CA ASN A 263 3.67 18.22 1.23
C ASN A 263 4.56 17.06 1.71
N SER A 264 4.82 16.02 0.89
CA SER A 264 5.86 15.03 1.22
C SER A 264 7.19 15.40 0.56
N PRO A 265 8.32 14.87 1.06
CA PRO A 265 9.64 15.12 0.45
C PRO A 265 9.69 14.79 -1.05
N TYR A 266 9.03 13.71 -1.48
CA TYR A 266 8.95 13.34 -2.89
C TYR A 266 7.94 14.16 -3.70
N GLY A 267 7.04 14.90 -3.01
CA GLY A 267 5.97 15.68 -3.63
C GLY A 267 6.46 16.77 -4.58
N ARG A 268 7.62 17.37 -4.31
CA ARG A 268 8.21 18.40 -5.18
C ARG A 268 8.55 17.86 -6.57
N ASP A 269 9.23 16.72 -6.60
CA ASP A 269 9.58 16.04 -7.86
C ASP A 269 8.32 15.55 -8.57
N MET A 270 7.36 15.01 -7.81
CA MET A 270 6.09 14.58 -8.40
C MET A 270 5.33 15.73 -9.06
N LYS A 271 5.20 16.88 -8.38
CA LYS A 271 4.58 18.09 -8.94
C LYS A 271 5.28 18.53 -10.23
N ARG A 272 6.61 18.50 -10.25
CA ARG A 272 7.42 18.86 -11.42
C ARG A 272 7.17 17.94 -12.61
N TRP A 273 7.21 16.62 -12.41
CA TRP A 273 6.98 15.65 -13.49
C TRP A 273 5.54 15.67 -13.99
N LEU A 274 4.55 15.75 -13.09
CA LEU A 274 3.14 15.84 -13.47
C LEU A 274 2.85 17.09 -14.30
N ARG A 275 3.44 18.24 -13.97
CA ARG A 275 3.33 19.48 -14.78
C ARG A 275 3.96 19.35 -16.17
N ALA A 276 4.92 18.45 -16.35
CA ALA A 276 5.50 18.11 -17.64
C ALA A 276 4.65 17.09 -18.44
N GLY A 277 3.63 16.50 -17.82
CA GLY A 277 2.80 15.42 -18.39
C GLY A 277 3.42 14.03 -18.24
N ILE A 278 4.32 13.86 -17.28
CA ILE A 278 5.00 12.61 -16.94
C ILE A 278 4.46 12.11 -15.59
N GLY A 279 3.84 10.93 -15.59
CA GLY A 279 3.45 10.22 -14.36
C GLY A 279 4.51 9.21 -13.94
N VAL A 280 4.68 9.02 -12.63
CA VAL A 280 5.49 7.92 -12.07
C VAL A 280 4.56 6.98 -11.30
N HIS A 281 4.68 5.67 -11.50
CA HIS A 281 3.81 4.70 -10.83
C HIS A 281 4.58 3.47 -10.33
N HIS A 282 4.72 3.36 -9.00
CA HIS A 282 5.29 2.18 -8.35
C HIS A 282 4.85 2.06 -6.89
N ALA A 283 5.04 0.87 -6.31
CA ALA A 283 4.61 0.55 -4.94
C ALA A 283 5.34 1.33 -3.83
N GLY A 284 6.46 1.98 -4.14
CA GLY A 284 7.20 2.86 -3.22
C GLY A 284 6.59 4.26 -3.01
N LEU A 285 5.65 4.69 -3.86
CA LEU A 285 5.00 5.99 -3.73
C LEU A 285 3.92 5.97 -2.64
N LEU A 286 3.64 7.14 -2.05
CA LEU A 286 2.45 7.32 -1.21
C LEU A 286 1.17 6.99 -2.01
N PRO A 287 0.17 6.35 -1.38
CA PRO A 287 -1.09 6.00 -2.04
C PRO A 287 -1.74 7.18 -2.77
N ARG A 288 -1.79 8.36 -2.14
CA ARG A 288 -2.34 9.59 -2.74
C ARG A 288 -1.70 9.97 -4.09
N TYR A 289 -0.40 9.77 -4.26
CA TYR A 289 0.29 10.09 -5.52
C TYR A 289 0.04 9.05 -6.60
N ARG A 290 -0.06 7.78 -6.21
CA ARG A 290 -0.47 6.71 -7.12
C ARG A 290 -1.87 6.97 -7.67
N ILE A 291 -2.82 7.26 -6.77
CA ILE A 291 -4.20 7.60 -7.12
C ILE A 291 -4.25 8.83 -8.01
N LEU A 292 -3.49 9.88 -7.69
CA LEU A 292 -3.41 11.09 -8.52
C LEU A 292 -2.90 10.79 -9.94
N VAL A 293 -1.82 10.02 -10.07
CA VAL A 293 -1.27 9.62 -11.38
C VAL A 293 -2.31 8.80 -12.15
N GLU A 294 -3.01 7.88 -11.49
CA GLU A 294 -4.07 7.07 -12.09
C GLU A 294 -5.23 7.94 -12.59
N GLN A 295 -5.71 8.89 -11.78
CA GLN A 295 -6.79 9.83 -12.14
C GLN A 295 -6.39 10.72 -13.32
N LEU A 296 -5.19 11.30 -13.29
CA LEU A 296 -4.69 12.15 -14.39
C LEU A 296 -4.49 11.35 -15.68
N ALA A 297 -4.01 10.10 -15.57
CA ALA A 297 -3.85 9.22 -16.71
C ALA A 297 -5.21 8.81 -17.30
N GLN A 298 -6.21 8.47 -16.47
CA GLN A 298 -7.57 8.16 -16.91
C GLN A 298 -8.24 9.31 -17.66
N ARG A 299 -7.98 10.55 -17.23
CA ARG A 299 -8.42 11.78 -17.90
C ARG A 299 -7.64 12.10 -19.19
N GLY A 300 -6.62 11.30 -19.53
CA GLY A 300 -5.79 11.49 -20.72
C GLY A 300 -4.82 12.67 -20.63
N LEU A 301 -4.56 13.19 -19.41
CA LEU A 301 -3.71 14.35 -19.19
C LEU A 301 -2.21 13.99 -19.16
N LEU A 302 -1.88 12.73 -18.94
CA LEU A 302 -0.50 12.24 -18.94
C LEU A 302 -0.13 11.64 -20.30
N LYS A 303 1.00 12.08 -20.86
CA LYS A 303 1.53 11.57 -22.14
C LYS A 303 2.52 10.44 -21.93
N LEU A 304 3.28 10.49 -20.84
CA LEU A 304 4.26 9.49 -20.47
C LEU A 304 3.96 8.98 -19.07
N ILE A 305 4.05 7.67 -18.88
CA ILE A 305 3.90 7.03 -17.57
C ILE A 305 5.09 6.12 -17.38
N CYS A 306 6.00 6.47 -16.46
CA CYS A 306 7.12 5.62 -16.07
C CYS A 306 6.70 4.78 -14.88
N GLY A 307 6.64 3.45 -15.03
CA GLY A 307 6.14 2.62 -13.96
C GLY A 307 6.68 1.21 -13.92
N THR A 308 6.58 0.60 -12.73
CA THR A 308 6.89 -0.82 -12.55
C THR A 308 5.82 -1.71 -13.17
N ASP A 309 6.13 -2.99 -13.41
CA ASP A 309 5.20 -4.00 -13.95
C ASP A 309 3.86 -4.11 -13.19
N THR A 310 3.81 -3.67 -11.93
CA THR A 310 2.58 -3.57 -11.12
C THR A 310 1.47 -2.71 -11.75
N LEU A 311 1.81 -1.70 -12.56
CA LEU A 311 0.80 -0.94 -13.31
C LEU A 311 0.15 -1.80 -14.41
N GLY A 312 0.91 -2.73 -14.99
CA GLY A 312 0.44 -3.70 -15.99
C GLY A 312 -0.59 -4.69 -15.45
N VAL A 313 -0.72 -4.83 -14.13
CA VAL A 313 -1.60 -5.81 -13.49
C VAL A 313 -2.90 -5.18 -12.96
N GLY A 314 -2.94 -3.86 -12.71
CA GLY A 314 -3.86 -3.37 -11.68
C GLY A 314 -4.83 -2.23 -12.01
N ILE A 315 -4.65 -1.41 -13.05
CA ILE A 315 -5.51 -0.22 -13.22
C ILE A 315 -5.95 -0.05 -14.69
N ASN A 316 -7.20 0.36 -14.89
CA ASN A 316 -7.75 0.76 -16.19
C ASN A 316 -7.21 2.12 -16.65
N VAL A 317 -5.94 2.18 -17.05
CA VAL A 317 -5.30 3.39 -17.60
C VAL A 317 -5.31 3.35 -19.13
N PRO A 318 -5.73 4.43 -19.84
CA PRO A 318 -5.65 4.48 -21.29
C PRO A 318 -4.20 4.52 -21.77
N ILE A 319 -3.69 3.39 -22.27
CA ILE A 319 -2.34 3.26 -22.78
C ILE A 319 -2.41 2.91 -24.25
N ARG A 320 -1.87 3.78 -25.11
CA ARG A 320 -1.80 3.52 -26.55
C ARG A 320 -0.56 2.72 -26.92
N THR A 321 0.56 3.00 -26.24
CA THR A 321 1.84 2.35 -26.47
C THR A 321 2.44 1.82 -25.18
N VAL A 322 2.90 0.58 -25.18
CA VAL A 322 3.71 -0.02 -24.11
C VAL A 322 5.15 -0.14 -24.60
N LEU A 323 6.10 0.36 -23.83
CA LEU A 323 7.53 0.31 -24.13
C LEU A 323 8.26 -0.43 -23.01
N PHE A 324 8.80 -1.61 -23.32
CA PHE A 324 9.66 -2.37 -22.42
C PHE A 324 11.10 -1.86 -22.52
N THR A 325 11.66 -1.41 -21.40
CA THR A 325 13.08 -1.00 -21.32
C THR A 325 14.03 -2.20 -21.26
N LYS A 326 13.54 -3.34 -20.75
CA LYS A 326 14.26 -4.62 -20.70
C LYS A 326 13.27 -5.80 -20.67
N LEU A 327 13.78 -7.02 -20.88
CA LEU A 327 13.00 -8.27 -20.88
C LEU A 327 13.33 -9.20 -19.71
N TRP A 328 13.85 -8.67 -18.61
CA TRP A 328 14.14 -9.44 -17.40
C TRP A 328 13.87 -8.62 -16.15
N LYS A 329 13.62 -9.33 -15.04
CA LYS A 329 13.44 -8.75 -13.71
C LYS A 329 14.10 -9.60 -12.64
N TYR A 330 14.27 -9.03 -11.46
CA TYR A 330 14.68 -9.78 -10.27
C TYR A 330 13.42 -10.37 -9.61
N ASP A 331 13.38 -11.68 -9.44
CA ASP A 331 12.21 -12.39 -8.90
C ASP A 331 12.22 -12.56 -7.38
N GLY A 332 13.16 -11.91 -6.68
CA GLY A 332 13.40 -12.08 -5.25
C GLY A 332 14.61 -12.98 -4.96
N GLN A 333 14.93 -13.91 -5.87
CA GLN A 333 16.07 -14.85 -5.72
C GLN A 333 17.15 -14.62 -6.77
N LYS A 334 16.76 -14.35 -8.02
CA LYS A 334 17.70 -14.16 -9.13
C LYS A 334 17.13 -13.24 -10.21
N ALA A 335 18.03 -12.71 -11.02
CA ALA A 335 17.65 -12.05 -12.26
C ALA A 335 17.21 -13.12 -13.29
N ALA A 336 15.99 -13.00 -13.81
CA ALA A 336 15.42 -13.94 -14.77
C ALA A 336 14.66 -13.21 -15.89
N ILE A 337 14.71 -13.78 -17.10
CA ILE A 337 13.91 -13.33 -18.24
C ILE A 337 12.43 -13.41 -17.87
N LEU A 338 11.64 -12.44 -18.34
CA LEU A 338 10.20 -12.44 -18.13
C LEU A 338 9.59 -13.75 -18.64
N ASN A 339 8.59 -14.25 -17.92
CA ASN A 339 7.79 -15.37 -18.41
C ASN A 339 6.83 -14.86 -19.52
N VAL A 340 6.22 -15.77 -20.28
CA VAL A 340 5.35 -15.40 -21.41
C VAL A 340 4.10 -14.66 -20.91
N ARG A 341 3.58 -15.08 -19.77
CA ARG A 341 2.38 -14.51 -19.13
C ARG A 341 2.58 -13.04 -18.76
N ASP A 342 3.63 -12.72 -18.01
CA ASP A 342 4.01 -11.37 -17.57
C ASP A 342 4.18 -10.45 -18.77
N PHE A 343 4.93 -10.90 -19.79
CA PHE A 343 5.13 -10.14 -21.02
C PHE A 343 3.78 -9.83 -21.70
N ARG A 344 2.94 -10.84 -21.91
CA ARG A 344 1.63 -10.68 -22.57
C ARG A 344 0.64 -9.85 -21.76
N GLN A 345 0.69 -9.90 -20.43
CA GLN A 345 -0.16 -9.07 -19.58
C GLN A 345 0.19 -7.59 -19.70
N ILE A 346 1.48 -7.27 -19.61
CA ILE A 346 1.97 -5.89 -19.71
C ILE A 346 1.74 -5.36 -21.14
N ALA A 347 2.13 -6.12 -22.17
CA ALA A 347 1.85 -5.81 -23.58
C ALA A 347 0.34 -5.69 -23.85
N GLY A 348 -0.47 -6.46 -23.12
CA GLY A 348 -1.92 -6.47 -23.11
C GLY A 348 -2.58 -5.11 -22.84
N ARG A 349 -1.85 -4.18 -22.22
CA ARG A 349 -2.34 -2.83 -21.89
C ARG A 349 -2.29 -1.86 -23.06
N ALA A 350 -1.51 -2.15 -24.10
CA ALA A 350 -1.45 -1.30 -25.28
C ALA A 350 -2.74 -1.38 -26.10
N GLY A 351 -3.27 -0.23 -26.50
CA GLY A 351 -4.44 -0.09 -27.36
C GLY A 351 -5.75 -0.14 -26.58
N ARG A 352 -6.53 0.94 -26.65
CA ARG A 352 -7.82 1.08 -25.98
C ARG A 352 -8.97 0.99 -26.97
N LYS A 353 -9.88 0.04 -26.74
CA LYS A 353 -11.13 -0.10 -27.51
C LYS A 353 -11.92 1.21 -27.50
N GLY A 354 -12.34 1.67 -28.69
CA GLY A 354 -13.11 2.89 -28.88
C GLY A 354 -12.27 4.17 -28.99
N PHE A 355 -10.95 4.09 -28.82
CA PHE A 355 -10.03 5.23 -28.95
C PHE A 355 -8.87 4.93 -29.90
N ASP A 356 -8.40 3.69 -29.96
CA ASP A 356 -7.28 3.25 -30.77
C ASP A 356 -7.69 2.13 -31.73
N ASP A 357 -7.26 2.24 -33.00
CA ASP A 357 -7.41 1.18 -34.00
C ASP A 357 -6.33 0.09 -33.83
N THR A 358 -5.21 0.42 -33.19
CA THR A 358 -4.07 -0.48 -33.00
C THR A 358 -3.28 -0.05 -31.76
N GLY A 359 -2.88 -1.03 -30.93
CA GLY A 359 -1.95 -0.82 -29.82
C GLY A 359 -0.52 -1.08 -30.25
N HIS A 360 0.44 -0.33 -29.72
CA HIS A 360 1.86 -0.51 -30.04
C HIS A 360 2.62 -1.10 -28.85
N VAL A 361 3.45 -2.11 -29.12
CA VAL A 361 4.32 -2.74 -28.12
C VAL A 361 5.75 -2.68 -28.63
N ILE A 362 6.59 -1.96 -27.92
CA ILE A 362 7.97 -1.69 -28.31
C ILE A 362 8.89 -2.30 -27.26
N VAL A 363 9.93 -2.99 -27.69
CA VAL A 363 10.98 -3.51 -26.81
C VAL A 363 12.29 -2.85 -27.16
N GLN A 364 12.93 -2.21 -26.18
CA GLN A 364 14.26 -1.63 -26.35
C GLN A 364 15.33 -2.74 -26.36
N ALA A 365 16.25 -2.62 -27.31
CA ALA A 365 17.49 -3.38 -27.29
C ALA A 365 18.33 -3.02 -26.05
N PRO A 366 19.20 -3.93 -25.57
CA PRO A 366 20.08 -3.61 -24.45
C PRO A 366 20.92 -2.36 -24.71
N GLU A 367 21.14 -1.52 -23.69
CA GLU A 367 21.85 -0.23 -23.83
C GLU A 367 23.24 -0.38 -24.47
N HIS A 368 24.00 -1.41 -24.08
CA HIS A 368 25.31 -1.67 -24.66
C HIS A 368 25.24 -2.03 -26.16
N VAL A 369 24.14 -2.67 -26.62
CA VAL A 369 23.91 -2.96 -28.04
C VAL A 369 23.66 -1.66 -28.82
N ILE A 370 22.80 -0.79 -28.29
CA ILE A 370 22.50 0.53 -28.87
C ILE A 370 23.77 1.39 -28.92
N ALA A 371 24.52 1.48 -27.81
CA ALA A 371 25.77 2.24 -27.74
C ALA A 371 26.82 1.73 -28.75
N ASN A 372 26.98 0.41 -28.87
CA ASN A 372 27.87 -0.21 -29.84
C ASN A 372 27.47 0.10 -31.29
N LYS A 373 26.16 0.10 -31.60
CA LYS A 373 25.64 0.46 -32.92
C LYS A 373 25.94 1.92 -33.25
N ILE A 374 25.65 2.85 -32.34
CA ILE A 374 25.93 4.29 -32.52
C ILE A 374 27.44 4.52 -32.70
N ALA A 375 28.28 3.86 -31.91
CA ALA A 375 29.72 3.95 -32.04
C ALA A 375 30.21 3.44 -33.41
N ALA A 376 29.64 2.32 -33.88
CA ALA A 376 29.95 1.77 -35.20
C ALA A 376 29.51 2.70 -36.34
N GLU A 377 28.32 3.29 -36.26
CA GLU A 377 27.81 4.25 -37.26
C GLU A 377 28.64 5.54 -37.29
N LYS A 378 29.02 6.07 -36.13
CA LYS A 378 29.94 7.23 -36.04
C LYS A 378 31.30 6.91 -36.63
N ALA A 379 31.86 5.73 -36.34
CA ALA A 379 33.14 5.28 -36.90
C ALA A 379 33.06 5.03 -38.43
N ALA A 380 31.91 4.60 -38.94
CA ALA A 380 31.68 4.42 -40.38
C ALA A 380 31.56 5.76 -41.12
N LYS A 381 31.01 6.80 -40.46
CA LYS A 381 30.87 8.16 -41.02
C LYS A 381 32.17 8.98 -40.96
N SER A 382 33.09 8.67 -40.06
CA SER A 382 34.44 9.28 -40.04
C SER A 382 35.35 8.61 -41.07
N SER A 383 35.61 9.29 -42.18
CA SER A 383 36.50 8.84 -43.25
C SER A 383 37.97 8.81 -42.78
N GLY A 384 38.45 7.63 -42.38
CA GLY A 384 39.88 7.36 -42.21
C GLY A 384 40.23 6.65 -40.90
N LYS A 385 40.65 5.39 -41.02
CA LYS A 385 41.03 4.41 -39.98
C LYS A 385 39.84 3.78 -39.23
N LYS A 386 39.50 2.55 -39.65
CA LYS A 386 38.78 1.56 -38.82
C LYS A 386 39.57 1.30 -37.54
N LYS A 387 39.41 2.13 -36.51
CA LYS A 387 39.71 1.71 -35.15
C LYS A 387 38.52 0.87 -34.69
N ASN A 388 38.73 -0.43 -34.50
CA ASN A 388 37.78 -1.29 -33.80
C ASN A 388 37.62 -0.73 -32.38
N ALA A 389 36.63 0.14 -32.17
CA ALA A 389 36.30 0.61 -30.84
C ALA A 389 35.96 -0.62 -29.96
N PRO A 390 36.48 -0.69 -28.73
CA PRO A 390 36.16 -1.79 -27.84
C PRO A 390 34.64 -1.82 -27.62
N LYS A 391 34.01 -2.95 -27.96
CA LYS A 391 32.57 -3.14 -27.75
C LYS A 391 32.29 -3.13 -26.25
N GLN A 392 31.32 -2.32 -25.83
CA GLN A 392 30.77 -2.40 -24.49
C GLN A 392 30.13 -3.78 -24.31
N LYS A 393 30.45 -4.45 -23.20
CA LYS A 393 29.90 -5.74 -22.83
C LYS A 393 28.65 -5.57 -21.96
N ALA A 394 27.83 -6.61 -21.90
CA ALA A 394 26.72 -6.66 -20.95
C ALA A 394 27.25 -6.56 -19.50
N PRO A 395 26.50 -5.91 -18.58
CA PRO A 395 26.84 -5.91 -17.16
C PRO A 395 26.89 -7.33 -16.60
N GLU A 396 27.88 -7.62 -15.74
CA GLU A 396 28.02 -8.95 -15.12
C GLU A 396 26.79 -9.31 -14.28
N GLY A 397 26.39 -10.59 -14.32
CA GLY A 397 25.23 -11.11 -13.58
C GLY A 397 23.85 -10.79 -14.19
N THR A 398 23.80 -10.11 -15.34
CA THR A 398 22.53 -9.87 -16.04
C THR A 398 22.20 -11.00 -17.03
N PRO A 399 20.95 -11.51 -17.07
CA PRO A 399 20.51 -12.43 -18.11
C PRO A 399 20.69 -11.77 -19.49
N GLY A 400 21.16 -12.51 -20.49
CA GLY A 400 21.22 -12.01 -21.87
C GLY A 400 19.83 -12.02 -22.53
N TRP A 401 19.46 -10.93 -23.22
CA TRP A 401 18.25 -10.86 -24.04
C TRP A 401 18.51 -10.13 -25.35
N ASP A 402 17.79 -10.54 -26.39
CA ASP A 402 17.88 -10.01 -27.75
C ASP A 402 16.52 -10.09 -28.46
N ALA A 403 16.53 -9.85 -29.78
CA ALA A 403 15.34 -9.97 -30.63
C ALA A 403 14.76 -11.40 -30.67
N GLY A 404 15.59 -12.44 -30.51
CA GLY A 404 15.13 -13.83 -30.46
C GLY A 404 14.40 -14.14 -29.15
N THR A 405 14.88 -13.61 -28.02
CA THR A 405 14.14 -13.65 -26.75
C THR A 405 12.78 -12.97 -26.89
N PHE A 406 12.73 -11.80 -27.54
CA PHE A 406 11.48 -11.07 -27.80
C PHE A 406 10.50 -11.89 -28.65
N GLU A 407 10.96 -12.47 -29.76
CA GLU A 407 10.16 -13.31 -30.64
C GLU A 407 9.58 -14.53 -29.89
N LYS A 408 10.39 -15.15 -29.02
CA LYS A 408 9.94 -16.25 -28.17
C LYS A 408 8.83 -15.82 -27.21
N LEU A 409 8.95 -14.66 -26.56
CA LEU A 409 7.93 -14.16 -25.63
C LEU A 409 6.60 -13.82 -26.34
N MET A 410 6.68 -13.41 -27.60
CA MET A 410 5.51 -13.14 -28.43
C MET A 410 4.79 -14.44 -28.83
N THR A 411 5.53 -15.46 -29.26
CA THR A 411 4.98 -16.65 -29.94
C THR A 411 4.73 -17.85 -29.02
N ALA A 412 5.51 -18.02 -27.95
CA ALA A 412 5.41 -19.19 -27.09
C ALA A 412 4.05 -19.28 -26.37
N PRO A 413 3.54 -20.50 -26.11
CA PRO A 413 2.32 -20.67 -25.33
C PRO A 413 2.53 -20.26 -23.86
N PRO A 414 1.52 -19.69 -23.19
CA PRO A 414 1.59 -19.40 -21.76
C PRO A 414 1.80 -20.65 -20.92
N GLU A 415 2.51 -20.52 -19.81
CA GLU A 415 2.82 -21.61 -18.90
C GLU A 415 1.54 -22.17 -18.25
N GLY A 416 1.54 -23.49 -18.01
CA GLY A 416 0.47 -24.18 -17.28
C GLY A 416 0.35 -23.69 -15.83
N LEU A 417 -0.86 -23.78 -15.28
CA LEU A 417 -1.12 -23.41 -13.89
C LEU A 417 -0.49 -24.43 -12.93
N GLN A 418 0.31 -23.95 -11.98
CA GLN A 418 0.95 -24.78 -10.95
C GLN A 418 0.31 -24.53 -9.59
N SER A 419 0.05 -25.60 -8.85
CA SER A 419 -0.42 -25.50 -7.47
C SER A 419 0.70 -24.99 -6.56
N ARG A 420 0.33 -24.11 -5.63
CA ARG A 420 1.19 -23.55 -4.56
C ARG A 420 0.52 -23.75 -3.20
N PHE A 421 -0.11 -24.90 -3.00
CA PHE A 421 -0.81 -25.21 -1.76
C PHE A 421 0.20 -25.30 -0.61
N ALA A 422 -0.10 -24.65 0.50
CA ALA A 422 0.69 -24.77 1.71
C ALA A 422 -0.23 -24.82 2.94
N VAL A 423 0.10 -25.70 3.88
CA VAL A 423 -0.62 -25.79 5.16
C VAL A 423 0.01 -24.82 6.14
N SER A 424 -0.81 -23.90 6.66
CA SER A 424 -0.43 -22.89 7.65
C SER A 424 -1.21 -23.04 8.95
N HIS A 425 -0.79 -22.29 9.98
CA HIS A 425 -1.52 -22.20 11.26
C HIS A 425 -2.94 -21.69 11.09
N GLY A 426 -3.12 -20.62 10.32
CA GLY A 426 -4.44 -20.03 10.11
C GLY A 426 -5.39 -20.96 9.42
N MET A 427 -4.89 -21.72 8.45
CA MET A 427 -5.67 -22.77 7.83
C MET A 427 -6.17 -23.79 8.86
N LEU A 428 -5.31 -24.24 9.78
CA LEU A 428 -5.72 -25.15 10.85
C LEU A 428 -6.71 -24.49 11.80
N LEU A 429 -6.42 -23.30 12.32
CA LEU A 429 -7.30 -22.62 13.28
C LEU A 429 -8.69 -22.38 12.69
N HIS A 430 -8.79 -21.84 11.47
CA HIS A 430 -10.09 -21.65 10.82
C HIS A 430 -10.86 -22.96 10.64
N VAL A 431 -10.18 -24.03 10.20
CA VAL A 431 -10.83 -25.33 9.97
C VAL A 431 -11.20 -26.04 11.26
N LEU A 432 -10.38 -25.92 12.31
CA LEU A 432 -10.61 -26.54 13.62
C LEU A 432 -11.64 -25.78 14.46
N SER A 433 -11.81 -24.47 14.23
CA SER A 433 -12.86 -23.65 14.85
C SER A 433 -14.27 -23.95 14.34
N ARG A 434 -14.39 -24.65 13.20
CA ARG A 434 -15.68 -25.01 12.59
C ARG A 434 -16.63 -25.70 13.56
N ASP A 435 -17.92 -25.51 13.31
CA ASP A 435 -18.97 -26.26 13.98
C ASP A 435 -19.17 -27.67 13.38
N ALA A 436 -18.06 -28.40 13.20
CA ALA A 436 -18.01 -29.73 12.59
C ALA A 436 -16.69 -30.46 12.97
N ASP A 437 -16.47 -31.68 12.45
CA ASP A 437 -15.19 -32.40 12.58
C ASP A 437 -14.08 -31.72 11.75
N GLY A 438 -13.45 -30.70 12.31
CA GLY A 438 -12.35 -29.96 11.68
C GLY A 438 -11.17 -30.85 11.25
N CYS A 439 -10.85 -31.89 12.01
CA CYS A 439 -9.79 -32.84 11.63
C CYS A 439 -10.13 -33.61 10.35
N ARG A 440 -11.40 -33.95 10.14
CA ARG A 440 -11.87 -34.58 8.90
C ARG A 440 -11.84 -33.60 7.74
N VAL A 441 -12.24 -32.35 7.96
CA VAL A 441 -12.17 -31.28 6.95
C VAL A 441 -10.73 -31.05 6.51
N MET A 442 -9.78 -30.94 7.45
CA MET A 442 -8.36 -30.72 7.13
C MET A 442 -7.77 -31.88 6.31
N ARG A 443 -8.09 -33.12 6.69
CA ARG A 443 -7.66 -34.31 5.94
C ARG A 443 -8.22 -34.31 4.51
N ARG A 444 -9.49 -33.97 4.35
CA ARG A 444 -10.11 -33.83 3.02
C ARG A 444 -9.44 -32.74 2.21
N LEU A 445 -9.21 -31.57 2.79
CA LEU A 445 -8.57 -30.43 2.15
C LEU A 445 -7.19 -30.79 1.56
N ILE A 446 -6.33 -31.48 2.34
CA ILE A 446 -5.01 -31.93 1.86
C ILE A 446 -5.13 -33.01 0.78
N ASN A 447 -6.11 -33.92 0.90
CA ASN A 447 -6.29 -34.99 -0.08
C ASN A 447 -6.81 -34.46 -1.42
N ASP A 448 -7.71 -33.48 -1.38
CA ASP A 448 -8.33 -32.88 -2.56
C ASP A 448 -7.49 -31.75 -3.17
N SER A 449 -6.45 -31.25 -2.49
CA SER A 449 -5.54 -30.24 -3.05
C SER A 449 -4.95 -30.67 -4.40
N HIS A 450 -4.59 -29.71 -5.24
CA HIS A 450 -4.06 -30.00 -6.58
C HIS A 450 -2.54 -30.25 -6.57
N GLU A 451 -1.96 -30.59 -5.41
CA GLU A 451 -0.56 -30.99 -5.28
C GLU A 451 -0.34 -32.46 -5.69
N PRO A 452 0.87 -32.83 -6.13
CA PRO A 452 1.23 -34.23 -6.32
C PRO A 452 1.25 -34.99 -4.98
N ASP A 453 1.06 -36.31 -5.04
CA ASP A 453 0.96 -37.17 -3.85
C ASP A 453 2.16 -37.07 -2.90
N VAL A 454 3.36 -36.86 -3.44
CA VAL A 454 4.58 -36.65 -2.66
C VAL A 454 4.44 -35.42 -1.75
N ARG A 455 3.95 -34.30 -2.29
CA ARG A 455 3.71 -33.08 -1.52
C ARG A 455 2.52 -33.22 -0.59
N LYS A 456 1.45 -33.91 -0.98
CA LYS A 456 0.32 -34.23 -0.08
C LYS A 456 0.79 -34.99 1.17
N LYS A 457 1.70 -35.97 1.04
CA LYS A 457 2.30 -36.66 2.18
C LYS A 457 3.12 -35.72 3.07
N ALA A 458 3.83 -34.75 2.49
CA ALA A 458 4.54 -33.72 3.26
C ALA A 458 3.55 -32.80 4.00
N HIS A 459 2.48 -32.35 3.35
CA HIS A 459 1.44 -31.53 3.97
C HIS A 459 0.69 -32.26 5.09
N ARG A 460 0.42 -33.57 4.99
CA ARG A 460 -0.16 -34.35 6.10
C ARG A 460 0.76 -34.38 7.31
N ARG A 461 2.07 -34.58 7.09
CA ARG A 461 3.08 -34.54 8.16
C ARG A 461 3.13 -33.15 8.80
N ARG A 462 3.19 -32.08 7.99
CA ARG A 462 3.17 -30.71 8.48
C ARG A 462 1.89 -30.42 9.27
N ALA A 463 0.72 -30.74 8.73
CA ALA A 463 -0.57 -30.53 9.41
C ALA A 463 -0.64 -31.26 10.76
N TRP A 464 -0.08 -32.48 10.85
CA TRP A 464 0.00 -33.20 12.12
C TRP A 464 0.96 -32.54 13.11
N GLN A 465 2.13 -32.09 12.65
CA GLN A 465 3.06 -31.31 13.48
C GLN A 465 2.37 -30.07 14.04
N LEU A 466 1.69 -29.29 13.19
CA LEU A 466 0.95 -28.09 13.59
C LEU A 466 -0.21 -28.40 14.54
N PHE A 467 -0.95 -29.49 14.30
CA PHE A 467 -2.06 -29.91 15.16
C PHE A 467 -1.59 -30.31 16.56
N ARG A 468 -0.54 -31.14 16.63
CA ARG A 468 0.05 -31.60 17.89
C ARG A 468 0.54 -30.43 18.73
N ALA A 469 1.22 -29.51 18.07
CA ALA A 469 1.65 -28.22 18.59
C ALA A 469 0.50 -27.45 19.30
N LEU A 470 -0.60 -27.21 18.59
CA LEU A 470 -1.77 -26.50 19.15
C LEU A 470 -2.39 -27.23 20.35
N LEU A 471 -2.39 -28.57 20.34
CA LEU A 471 -2.95 -29.40 21.41
C LEU A 471 -2.06 -29.41 22.67
N GLU A 472 -0.73 -29.54 22.51
CA GLU A 472 0.23 -29.53 23.61
C GLU A 472 0.20 -28.21 24.41
N ARG A 473 -0.11 -27.09 23.73
CA ARG A 473 -0.21 -25.76 24.32
C ARG A 473 -1.62 -25.37 24.76
N LYS A 474 -2.58 -26.29 24.70
CA LYS A 474 -3.99 -26.07 25.07
C LYS A 474 -4.68 -24.92 24.31
N ILE A 475 -4.15 -24.52 23.15
CA ILE A 475 -4.83 -23.60 22.23
C ILE A 475 -6.07 -24.30 21.66
N ILE A 476 -5.96 -25.61 21.43
CA ILE A 476 -7.10 -26.48 21.14
C ILE A 476 -7.17 -27.59 22.17
N GLU A 477 -8.38 -28.02 22.50
CA GLU A 477 -8.63 -29.11 23.44
C GLU A 477 -9.66 -30.08 22.89
N TRP A 478 -9.50 -31.36 23.24
CA TRP A 478 -10.51 -32.37 22.93
C TRP A 478 -11.76 -32.14 23.76
N ILE A 479 -12.92 -32.10 23.10
CA ILE A 479 -14.20 -32.11 23.80
C ILE A 479 -14.42 -33.53 24.34
N PRO A 480 -14.63 -33.69 25.67
CA PRO A 480 -14.98 -34.96 26.29
C PRO A 480 -16.17 -35.62 25.60
N GLY A 481 -16.18 -36.96 25.48
CA GLY A 481 -17.14 -37.68 24.64
C GLY A 481 -18.61 -37.46 25.01
N ASP A 482 -18.88 -37.26 26.29
CA ASP A 482 -20.16 -36.92 26.91
C ASP A 482 -20.61 -35.47 26.65
N ALA A 483 -19.67 -34.56 26.46
CA ALA A 483 -19.90 -33.13 26.18
C ALA A 483 -19.87 -32.79 24.67
N ARG A 484 -19.78 -33.78 23.78
CA ARG A 484 -19.68 -33.54 22.33
C ARG A 484 -21.02 -33.15 21.72
N PRO A 485 -21.08 -32.05 20.95
CA PRO A 485 -22.29 -31.68 20.22
C PRO A 485 -22.59 -32.66 19.08
N ALA A 486 -23.88 -32.78 18.74
CA ALA A 486 -24.39 -33.71 17.73
C ALA A 486 -23.88 -33.41 16.30
N ASN A 487 -23.36 -32.21 16.05
CA ASN A 487 -22.76 -31.79 14.77
C ASN A 487 -21.40 -32.43 14.47
N GLY A 488 -20.87 -33.25 15.39
CA GLY A 488 -19.62 -33.98 15.21
C GLY A 488 -18.35 -33.17 15.50
N LYS A 489 -18.47 -31.97 16.08
CA LYS A 489 -17.33 -31.19 16.57
C LYS A 489 -16.62 -31.95 17.68
N LYS A 490 -15.30 -32.08 17.53
CA LYS A 490 -14.44 -32.86 18.46
C LYS A 490 -13.49 -32.00 19.28
N LEU A 491 -13.30 -30.75 18.87
CA LEU A 491 -12.29 -29.86 19.41
C LEU A 491 -12.92 -28.52 19.76
N ARG A 492 -12.43 -27.91 20.83
CA ARG A 492 -12.68 -26.52 21.19
C ARG A 492 -11.39 -25.74 21.02
N VAL A 493 -11.48 -24.53 20.48
CA VAL A 493 -10.36 -23.57 20.45
C VAL A 493 -10.53 -22.66 21.65
N ASN A 494 -9.52 -22.55 22.50
CA ASN A 494 -9.56 -21.88 23.81
C ASN A 494 -9.19 -20.40 23.76
N VAL A 495 -9.33 -19.77 22.59
CA VAL A 495 -9.04 -18.36 22.41
C VAL A 495 -10.35 -17.69 22.05
N ASP A 496 -10.75 -16.66 22.82
CA ASP A 496 -11.69 -15.63 22.37
C ASP A 496 -11.03 -14.88 21.21
N LEU A 497 -10.90 -15.56 20.07
CA LEU A 497 -10.45 -15.00 18.81
C LEU A 497 -11.54 -14.02 18.38
N GLN A 498 -11.33 -12.74 18.66
CA GLN A 498 -12.10 -11.67 18.03
C GLN A 498 -12.04 -11.88 16.50
N ASP A 499 -13.19 -11.70 15.84
CA ASP A 499 -13.39 -12.02 14.42
C ASP A 499 -12.45 -11.26 13.45
N ASP A 500 -11.73 -10.24 13.93
CA ASP A 500 -10.79 -9.40 13.18
C ASP A 500 -9.31 -9.81 13.32
N PHE A 501 -9.01 -10.98 13.89
CA PHE A 501 -7.62 -11.44 14.03
C PHE A 501 -7.01 -11.87 12.69
N SER A 502 -6.49 -10.90 11.94
CA SER A 502 -5.67 -11.16 10.77
C SER A 502 -4.60 -10.10 10.62
N LEU A 503 -3.36 -10.45 10.97
CA LEU A 503 -2.08 -10.14 10.31
C LEU A 503 -0.96 -10.72 11.22
N HIS A 504 -0.41 -11.89 10.87
CA HIS A 504 0.72 -12.61 11.54
C HIS A 504 0.41 -13.51 12.76
N GLN A 505 -0.49 -14.49 12.58
CA GLN A 505 -0.90 -15.42 13.65
C GLN A 505 0.18 -16.09 14.53
N PRO A 506 1.37 -16.49 14.04
CA PRO A 506 2.38 -17.10 14.93
C PRO A 506 3.09 -16.08 15.81
N LEU A 507 3.44 -14.91 15.25
CA LEU A 507 4.24 -13.90 15.94
C LEU A 507 3.38 -12.98 16.82
N SER A 508 2.10 -12.81 16.51
CA SER A 508 1.15 -12.14 17.41
C SER A 508 0.95 -12.91 18.72
N LEU A 509 0.98 -14.25 18.68
CA LEU A 509 0.94 -15.08 19.90
C LEU A 509 2.23 -14.91 20.72
N TYR A 510 3.38 -14.91 20.06
CA TYR A 510 4.66 -14.60 20.71
C TYR A 510 4.63 -13.25 21.42
N LEU A 511 4.08 -12.22 20.78
CA LEU A 511 3.94 -10.90 21.38
C LEU A 511 3.12 -10.94 22.67
N LEU A 512 1.96 -11.61 22.67
CA LEU A 512 1.09 -11.74 23.84
C LEU A 512 1.77 -12.50 24.99
N ASP A 513 2.52 -13.56 24.69
CA ASP A 513 3.27 -14.34 25.69
C ASP A 513 4.46 -13.58 26.27
N THR A 514 5.04 -12.66 25.48
CA THR A 514 6.27 -11.93 25.84
C THR A 514 5.97 -10.61 26.54
N LEU A 515 4.84 -9.96 26.26
CA LEU A 515 4.43 -8.69 26.89
C LEU A 515 4.48 -8.72 28.44
N PRO A 516 4.03 -9.79 29.14
CA PRO A 516 4.11 -9.87 30.59
C PRO A 516 5.53 -9.97 31.15
N LEU A 517 6.52 -10.31 30.31
CA LEU A 517 7.93 -10.43 30.71
C LEU A 517 8.64 -9.07 30.74
N LEU A 518 8.03 -8.01 30.18
CA LEU A 518 8.57 -6.65 30.22
C LEU A 518 8.31 -6.01 31.58
N ASP A 519 9.29 -5.24 32.06
CA ASP A 519 9.17 -4.48 33.30
C ASP A 519 8.29 -3.24 33.09
N ARG A 520 7.10 -3.24 33.69
CA ARG A 520 6.11 -2.16 33.58
C ARG A 520 6.52 -0.87 34.30
N GLU A 521 7.41 -0.96 35.28
CA GLU A 521 7.90 0.19 36.04
C GLU A 521 9.10 0.86 35.34
N SER A 522 9.64 0.22 34.30
CA SER A 522 10.75 0.78 33.52
C SER A 522 10.33 2.07 32.81
N PRO A 523 11.15 3.14 32.85
CA PRO A 523 10.91 4.33 32.04
C PRO A 523 10.96 4.03 30.53
N ASP A 524 11.60 2.92 30.13
CA ASP A 524 11.68 2.47 28.75
C ASP A 524 10.53 1.55 28.32
N TYR A 525 9.57 1.25 29.22
CA TYR A 525 8.51 0.28 28.97
C TYR A 525 7.76 0.53 27.65
N ALA A 526 7.41 1.78 27.35
CA ALA A 526 6.73 2.11 26.10
C ALA A 526 7.60 1.83 24.87
N PHE A 527 8.91 2.14 24.93
CA PHE A 527 9.85 1.84 23.85
C PHE A 527 10.07 0.34 23.66
N ASP A 528 10.05 -0.42 24.75
CA ASP A 528 10.22 -1.86 24.73
C ASP A 528 8.98 -2.57 24.17
N VAL A 529 7.78 -2.11 24.54
CA VAL A 529 6.51 -2.52 23.92
C VAL A 529 6.53 -2.22 22.42
N LEU A 530 6.96 -1.02 22.01
CA LEU A 530 7.06 -0.66 20.59
C LEU A 530 8.07 -1.55 19.85
N THR A 531 9.22 -1.80 20.46
CA THR A 531 10.27 -2.67 19.92
C THR A 531 9.74 -4.08 19.70
N LEU A 532 8.98 -4.61 20.67
CA LEU A 532 8.34 -5.92 20.55
C LEU A 532 7.32 -5.93 19.41
N CYS A 533 6.46 -4.91 19.30
CA CYS A 533 5.50 -4.76 18.20
C CYS A 533 6.21 -4.69 16.83
N GLU A 534 7.27 -3.88 16.74
CA GLU A 534 8.03 -3.68 15.51
C GLU A 534 8.81 -4.94 15.08
N SER A 535 9.23 -5.77 16.04
CA SER A 535 9.96 -7.01 15.79
C SER A 535 9.16 -8.10 15.07
N ILE A 536 7.82 -8.06 15.17
CA ILE A 536 6.93 -9.04 14.54
C ILE A 536 6.40 -8.59 13.17
N VAL A 537 6.74 -7.37 12.75
CA VAL A 537 6.44 -6.83 11.42
C VAL A 537 7.56 -7.21 10.45
N GLU A 538 7.29 -7.26 9.15
CA GLU A 538 8.29 -7.54 8.12
C GLU A 538 9.40 -6.48 8.03
N ASN A 539 10.56 -6.84 7.48
CA ASN A 539 11.67 -5.91 7.30
C ASN A 539 11.45 -4.99 6.09
N PRO A 540 11.44 -3.66 6.26
CA PRO A 540 11.57 -2.74 5.14
C PRO A 540 13.06 -2.63 4.75
N GLU A 541 13.56 -3.62 4.02
CA GLU A 541 14.99 -3.78 3.67
C GLU A 541 15.67 -2.51 3.14
N ILE A 542 14.97 -1.71 2.33
CA ILE A 542 15.51 -0.44 1.79
C ILE A 542 15.81 0.55 2.91
N ILE A 543 14.95 0.65 3.92
CA ILE A 543 15.10 1.59 5.04
C ILE A 543 16.24 1.12 5.94
N LEU A 544 16.27 -0.17 6.28
CA LEU A 544 17.32 -0.76 7.11
C LEU A 544 18.70 -0.63 6.47
N ARG A 545 18.78 -0.82 5.15
CA ARG A 545 20.02 -0.61 4.39
C ARG A 545 20.49 0.85 4.48
N ARG A 546 19.58 1.83 4.39
CA ARG A 546 19.94 3.26 4.50
C ARG A 546 20.39 3.64 5.91
N GLN A 547 19.77 3.07 6.95
CA GLN A 547 20.26 3.21 8.32
C GLN A 547 21.69 2.68 8.45
N LEU A 548 21.95 1.47 7.93
CA LEU A 548 23.28 0.89 7.95
C LEU A 548 24.29 1.71 7.15
N ASP A 549 23.94 2.20 5.95
CA ASP A 549 24.81 3.05 5.12
C ASP A 549 25.23 4.33 5.89
N ARG A 550 24.30 4.95 6.63
CA ARG A 550 24.58 6.11 7.47
C ARG A 550 25.53 5.78 8.62
N ILE A 551 25.26 4.71 9.37
CA ILE A 551 26.13 4.23 10.45
C ILE A 551 27.55 3.94 9.94
N LYS A 552 27.68 3.26 8.80
CA LYS A 552 28.97 2.99 8.15
C LYS A 552 29.68 4.28 7.74
N THR A 553 28.94 5.27 7.26
CA THR A 553 29.51 6.57 6.86
C THR A 553 30.05 7.34 8.06
N ASP A 554 29.28 7.41 9.15
CA ASP A 554 29.65 8.12 10.37
C ASP A 554 30.85 7.45 11.06
N GLU A 555 30.84 6.11 11.14
CA GLU A 555 31.95 5.36 11.73
C GLU A 555 33.22 5.44 10.87
N LEU A 556 33.09 5.40 9.53
CA LEU A 556 34.23 5.62 8.64
C LEU A 556 34.85 7.01 8.84
N ALA A 557 34.03 8.04 9.05
CA ALA A 557 34.51 9.39 9.35
C ALA A 557 35.24 9.44 10.70
N ARG A 558 34.68 8.81 11.75
CA ARG A 558 35.30 8.70 13.08
C ARG A 558 36.64 7.96 13.03
N MET A 559 36.70 6.82 12.34
CA MET A 559 37.92 6.03 12.19
C MET A 559 38.98 6.72 11.34
N LYS A 560 38.57 7.52 10.33
CA LYS A 560 39.48 8.42 9.59
C LYS A 560 40.10 9.46 10.49
N ALA A 561 39.31 10.08 11.37
CA ALA A 561 39.80 11.07 12.33
C ALA A 561 40.72 10.46 13.41
N ALA A 562 40.57 9.16 13.68
CA ALA A 562 41.40 8.40 14.61
C ALA A 562 42.62 7.72 13.95
N ASP A 563 42.95 8.03 12.69
CA ASP A 563 44.08 7.48 11.92
C ASP A 563 44.17 5.94 11.87
N ILE A 564 43.02 5.26 11.90
CA ILE A 564 42.96 3.79 11.84
C ILE A 564 43.35 3.31 10.42
N PRO A 565 44.21 2.26 10.29
CA PRO A 565 44.60 1.68 9.01
C PRO A 565 43.39 1.30 8.12
N TYR A 566 43.56 1.39 6.79
CA TYR A 566 42.47 1.11 5.84
C TYR A 566 41.87 -0.29 5.98
N ASP A 567 42.72 -1.32 6.07
CA ASP A 567 42.25 -2.71 6.16
C ASP A 567 41.46 -2.96 7.46
N GLU A 568 41.90 -2.38 8.57
CA GLU A 568 41.19 -2.45 9.85
C GLU A 568 39.85 -1.69 9.83
N ARG A 569 39.79 -0.55 9.12
CA ARG A 569 38.53 0.17 8.89
C ARG A 569 37.54 -0.67 8.10
N MET A 570 37.97 -1.31 7.02
CA MET A 570 37.08 -2.14 6.19
C MET A 570 36.55 -3.34 6.98
N ALA A 571 37.40 -4.01 7.76
CA ALA A 571 36.97 -5.11 8.64
C ALA A 571 35.92 -4.65 9.68
N LYS A 572 36.14 -3.52 10.35
CA LYS A 572 35.18 -2.93 11.30
C LYS A 572 33.86 -2.53 10.63
N LEU A 573 33.89 -2.03 9.40
CA LEU A 573 32.68 -1.67 8.65
C LEU A 573 31.83 -2.87 8.22
N ASP A 574 32.45 -4.03 8.01
CA ASP A 574 31.72 -5.26 7.62
C ASP A 574 30.96 -5.89 8.79
N GLU A 575 31.39 -5.65 10.02
CA GLU A 575 30.72 -6.11 11.25
C GLU A 575 29.53 -5.24 11.68
N LEU A 576 29.39 -4.04 11.11
CA LEU A 576 28.30 -3.12 11.46
C LEU A 576 26.94 -3.62 10.97
N GLU A 577 25.94 -3.51 11.85
CA GLU A 577 24.53 -3.80 11.57
C GLU A 577 23.66 -2.55 11.79
N TYR A 578 22.43 -2.58 11.28
CA TYR A 578 21.40 -1.60 11.63
C TYR A 578 20.97 -1.77 13.11
N PRO A 579 20.35 -0.75 13.74
CA PRO A 579 19.98 -0.82 15.15
C PRO A 579 18.96 -1.92 15.45
N LYS A 580 19.27 -2.76 16.45
CA LYS A 580 18.44 -3.88 16.92
C LYS A 580 18.21 -3.77 18.44
N PRO A 581 17.33 -2.86 18.90
CA PRO A 581 17.01 -2.75 20.33
C PRO A 581 16.41 -4.06 20.84
N LEU A 582 16.66 -4.36 22.12
CA LEU A 582 16.25 -5.62 22.78
C LEU A 582 16.68 -6.91 22.05
N ARG A 583 17.72 -6.88 21.21
CA ARG A 583 18.12 -8.03 20.38
C ARG A 583 18.23 -9.35 21.16
N GLU A 584 18.96 -9.34 22.28
CA GLU A 584 19.17 -10.53 23.10
C GLU A 584 17.88 -10.99 23.74
N PHE A 585 17.15 -10.09 24.41
CA PHE A 585 15.83 -10.38 24.98
C PHE A 585 14.87 -10.97 23.94
N LEU A 586 14.77 -10.37 22.75
CA LEU A 586 13.89 -10.84 21.68
C LEU A 586 14.30 -12.21 21.16
N TYR A 587 15.59 -12.45 20.90
CA TYR A 587 16.01 -13.77 20.44
C TYR A 587 15.89 -14.82 21.52
N ASP A 588 16.18 -14.51 22.79
CA ASP A 588 16.10 -15.47 23.89
C ASP A 588 14.65 -15.86 24.18
N THR A 589 13.77 -14.86 24.30
CA THR A 589 12.34 -15.11 24.50
C THR A 589 11.71 -15.75 23.28
N PHE A 590 12.12 -15.37 22.06
CA PHE A 590 11.67 -16.03 20.85
C PHE A 590 12.20 -17.46 20.72
N ASN A 591 13.45 -17.74 21.09
CA ASN A 591 13.99 -19.10 21.07
C ASN A 591 13.30 -19.97 22.12
N ALA A 592 13.04 -19.43 23.32
CA ALA A 592 12.24 -20.10 24.33
C ALA A 592 10.81 -20.35 23.82
N PHE A 593 10.20 -19.36 23.18
CA PHE A 593 8.89 -19.48 22.53
C PHE A 593 8.92 -20.48 21.38
N ALA A 594 9.91 -20.50 20.50
CA ALA A 594 10.00 -21.40 19.35
C ALA A 594 10.30 -22.84 19.79
N ALA A 595 11.15 -23.03 20.81
CA ALA A 595 11.36 -24.32 21.46
C ALA A 595 10.07 -24.83 22.11
N ALA A 596 9.31 -23.90 22.69
CA ALA A 596 8.00 -24.17 23.24
C ALA A 596 6.93 -24.44 22.16
N HIS A 597 7.07 -23.82 21.00
CA HIS A 597 6.10 -23.79 19.93
C HIS A 597 6.79 -24.23 18.61
N PRO A 598 7.08 -25.55 18.41
CA PRO A 598 7.84 -26.08 17.26
C PRO A 598 7.29 -25.74 15.87
N TRP A 599 6.11 -25.16 15.83
CA TRP A 599 5.46 -24.77 14.61
C TRP A 599 5.90 -23.42 14.05
N VAL A 600 6.55 -22.62 14.90
CA VAL A 600 7.15 -21.32 14.60
C VAL A 600 8.43 -21.47 13.77
N GLU A 601 8.91 -22.69 13.53
CA GLU A 601 10.14 -23.06 12.79
C GLU A 601 10.47 -22.27 11.50
N ASN A 602 9.47 -21.73 10.79
CA ASN A 602 9.67 -20.98 9.54
C ASN A 602 9.54 -19.45 9.71
N GLU A 603 9.27 -18.97 10.92
CA GLU A 603 9.17 -17.55 11.27
C GLU A 603 10.33 -17.19 12.20
N ASN A 604 10.69 -15.90 12.23
CA ASN A 604 11.64 -15.38 13.21
C ASN A 604 11.23 -13.98 13.63
N VAL A 605 11.56 -13.58 14.85
CA VAL A 605 11.54 -12.17 15.19
C VAL A 605 12.58 -11.44 14.36
N ARG A 606 12.26 -10.21 14.00
CA ARG A 606 13.10 -9.35 13.17
C ARG A 606 13.38 -8.08 13.97
N PRO A 607 14.30 -8.09 14.95
CA PRO A 607 14.63 -6.89 15.72
C PRO A 607 15.06 -5.76 14.77
N LYS A 608 14.49 -4.57 14.94
CA LYS A 608 14.82 -3.36 14.18
C LYS A 608 14.33 -2.12 14.94
N SER A 609 14.80 -0.94 14.58
CA SER A 609 14.32 0.33 15.12
C SER A 609 14.04 1.31 14.00
N ILE A 610 12.78 1.50 13.62
CA ILE A 610 12.37 2.54 12.67
C ILE A 610 11.28 3.38 13.31
N ALA A 611 10.18 2.74 13.71
CA ALA A 611 9.12 3.38 14.48
C ALA A 611 9.65 3.83 15.84
N ARG A 612 10.47 3.00 16.51
CA ARG A 612 11.13 3.37 17.76
C ARG A 612 12.05 4.57 17.58
N GLU A 613 12.96 4.55 16.61
CA GLU A 613 13.85 5.68 16.32
C GLU A 613 13.05 6.98 16.05
N MET A 614 11.99 6.90 15.23
CA MET A 614 11.13 8.05 14.92
C MET A 614 10.46 8.62 16.18
N TYR A 615 10.00 7.76 17.10
CA TYR A 615 9.36 8.20 18.33
C TYR A 615 10.36 8.68 19.39
N GLU A 616 11.53 8.03 19.51
CA GLU A 616 12.62 8.41 20.42
C GLU A 616 13.17 9.79 20.07
N ARG A 617 13.47 10.01 18.79
CA ARG A 617 13.99 11.28 18.28
C ARG A 617 12.89 12.30 18.00
N TYR A 618 11.64 11.86 18.12
CA TYR A 618 10.46 12.66 17.81
C TYR A 618 10.59 13.31 16.43
N GLN A 619 10.95 12.52 15.42
CA GLN A 619 11.14 12.99 14.05
C GLN A 619 9.81 13.06 13.31
N SER A 620 9.65 14.06 12.45
CA SER A 620 8.55 14.08 11.50
C SER A 620 8.75 13.04 10.40
N PHE A 621 7.68 12.63 9.73
CA PHE A 621 7.77 11.73 8.58
C PHE A 621 8.68 12.31 7.48
N ALA A 622 8.60 13.62 7.23
CA ALA A 622 9.38 14.30 6.21
C ALA A 622 10.87 14.42 6.59
N GLU A 623 11.19 14.64 7.87
CA GLU A 623 12.57 14.60 8.37
C GLU A 623 13.18 13.22 8.18
N TYR A 624 12.53 12.17 8.68
CA TYR A 624 13.05 10.81 8.59
C TYR A 624 13.34 10.40 7.14
N VAL A 625 12.44 10.78 6.22
CA VAL A 625 12.60 10.51 4.79
C VAL A 625 13.82 11.23 4.19
N ARG A 626 14.03 12.51 4.55
CA ARG A 626 15.19 13.31 4.09
C ARG A 626 16.50 12.82 4.69
N ASP A 627 16.50 12.55 5.99
CA ASP A 627 17.64 12.10 6.78
C ASP A 627 18.28 10.81 6.24
N TYR A 628 17.45 9.92 5.69
CA TYR A 628 17.89 8.64 5.13
C TYR A 628 17.88 8.61 3.60
N GLY A 629 17.49 9.69 2.92
CA GLY A 629 17.42 9.76 1.46
C GLY A 629 16.53 8.66 0.86
N ILE A 630 15.34 8.48 1.44
CA ILE A 630 14.35 7.44 1.07
C ILE A 630 13.11 8.03 0.40
N GLU A 631 13.21 9.19 -0.24
CA GLU A 631 12.08 9.90 -0.87
C GLU A 631 11.38 9.00 -1.91
N ARG A 632 12.15 8.22 -2.69
CA ARG A 632 11.61 7.27 -3.68
C ARG A 632 10.88 6.05 -3.08
N SER A 633 10.95 5.87 -1.76
CA SER A 633 10.36 4.76 -1.02
C SER A 633 9.60 5.23 0.22
N GLU A 634 9.13 6.49 0.26
CA GLU A 634 8.37 7.03 1.39
C GLU A 634 7.08 6.23 1.67
N GLY A 635 6.44 5.66 0.66
CA GLY A 635 5.28 4.76 0.83
C GLY A 635 5.61 3.44 1.52
N LEU A 636 6.87 2.98 1.50
CA LEU A 636 7.33 1.84 2.28
C LEU A 636 7.39 2.19 3.78
N LEU A 637 7.87 3.40 4.12
CA LEU A 637 7.88 3.88 5.50
C LEU A 637 6.46 3.98 6.05
N LEU A 638 5.54 4.62 5.31
CA LEU A 638 4.14 4.73 5.73
C LEU A 638 3.49 3.35 5.97
N ARG A 639 3.77 2.38 5.10
CA ARG A 639 3.27 1.01 5.24
C ARG A 639 3.81 0.34 6.49
N HIS A 640 5.11 0.45 6.73
CA HIS A 640 5.76 -0.09 7.92
C HIS A 640 5.15 0.51 9.20
N LEU A 641 5.06 1.85 9.28
CA LEU A 641 4.43 2.54 10.41
C LEU A 641 2.97 2.13 10.60
N SER A 642 2.21 1.96 9.51
CA SER A 642 0.83 1.49 9.57
C SER A 642 0.70 0.06 10.10
N GLN A 643 1.65 -0.82 9.78
CA GLN A 643 1.68 -2.18 10.31
C GLN A 643 2.03 -2.18 11.80
N VAL A 644 3.05 -1.42 12.20
CA VAL A 644 3.42 -1.27 13.62
C VAL A 644 2.27 -0.69 14.44
N TYR A 645 1.62 0.37 13.95
CA TYR A 645 0.44 0.95 14.58
C TYR A 645 -0.70 -0.06 14.73
N LYS A 646 -1.00 -0.85 13.71
CA LYS A 646 -2.05 -1.89 13.80
C LYS A 646 -1.72 -2.94 14.85
N VAL A 647 -0.47 -3.41 14.91
CA VAL A 647 -0.03 -4.34 15.96
C VAL A 647 -0.20 -3.71 17.35
N LEU A 648 0.26 -2.47 17.52
CA LEU A 648 0.16 -1.72 18.78
C LEU A 648 -1.30 -1.51 19.20
N ALA A 649 -2.17 -1.11 18.27
CA ALA A 649 -3.56 -0.79 18.56
C ALA A 649 -4.42 -2.05 18.78
N GLN A 650 -4.26 -3.07 17.95
CA GLN A 650 -5.17 -4.23 17.88
C GLN A 650 -4.65 -5.49 18.60
N THR A 651 -3.33 -5.67 18.71
CA THR A 651 -2.74 -6.88 19.31
C THR A 651 -2.33 -6.68 20.77
N VAL A 652 -1.85 -5.49 21.14
CA VAL A 652 -1.48 -5.19 22.54
C VAL A 652 -2.75 -5.04 23.37
N PRO A 653 -2.95 -5.85 24.43
CA PRO A 653 -4.12 -5.74 25.30
C PRO A 653 -4.15 -4.40 26.04
N ASP A 654 -5.34 -3.84 26.27
CA ASP A 654 -5.50 -2.58 27.01
C ASP A 654 -4.90 -2.61 28.42
N THR A 655 -4.84 -3.78 29.05
CA THR A 655 -4.23 -3.98 30.37
C THR A 655 -2.71 -3.81 30.36
N ALA A 656 -2.07 -3.84 29.19
CA ALA A 656 -0.64 -3.58 28.97
C ALA A 656 -0.35 -2.15 28.47
N LYS A 657 -1.38 -1.32 28.23
CA LYS A 657 -1.21 0.05 27.74
C LYS A 657 -1.22 1.07 28.89
N ASN A 658 -0.04 1.47 29.36
CA ASN A 658 0.12 2.62 30.27
C ASN A 658 -0.07 3.95 29.51
N GLU A 659 0.09 5.10 30.19
CA GLU A 659 -0.12 6.41 29.58
C GLU A 659 0.84 6.68 28.40
N ASP A 660 2.11 6.31 28.54
CA ASP A 660 3.13 6.50 27.50
C ASP A 660 2.87 5.65 26.25
N VAL A 661 2.40 4.41 26.42
CA VAL A 661 1.99 3.54 25.31
C VAL A 661 0.77 4.11 24.58
N ARG A 662 -0.17 4.73 25.30
CA ARG A 662 -1.35 5.39 24.69
C ARG A 662 -0.96 6.69 23.98
N GLU A 663 0.00 7.45 24.49
CA GLU A 663 0.56 8.62 23.83
C GLU A 663 1.21 8.22 22.50
N MET A 664 2.00 7.14 22.50
CA MET A 664 2.62 6.59 21.32
C MET A 664 1.61 6.09 20.28
N GLU A 665 0.55 5.39 20.72
CA GLU A 665 -0.54 4.97 19.84
C GLU A 665 -1.21 6.18 19.16
N THR A 666 -1.43 7.25 19.92
CA THR A 666 -2.00 8.51 19.41
C THR A 666 -1.05 9.19 18.42
N TYR A 667 0.25 9.26 18.73
CA TYR A 667 1.27 9.83 17.84
C TYR A 667 1.27 9.14 16.47
N PHE A 668 1.31 7.81 16.44
CA PHE A 668 1.32 7.08 15.17
C PHE A 668 0.00 7.21 14.41
N TYR A 669 -1.14 7.22 15.11
CA TYR A 669 -2.44 7.45 14.49
C TYR A 669 -2.49 8.81 13.78
N GLU A 670 -2.12 9.89 14.46
CA GLU A 670 -2.12 11.24 13.88
C GLU A 670 -1.10 11.39 12.75
N LEU A 671 0.10 10.81 12.90
CA LEU A 671 1.12 10.80 11.87
C LEU A 671 0.62 10.12 10.59
N ILE A 672 0.00 8.94 10.71
CA ILE A 672 -0.52 8.19 9.56
C ILE A 672 -1.69 8.93 8.92
N ARG A 673 -2.65 9.39 9.73
CA ARG A 673 -3.84 10.13 9.29
C ARG A 673 -3.47 11.42 8.55
N GLY A 674 -2.47 12.15 9.03
CA GLY A 674 -2.00 13.38 8.39
C GLY A 674 -1.40 13.16 6.99
N ILE A 675 -0.96 11.94 6.67
CA ILE A 675 -0.33 11.61 5.39
C ILE A 675 -1.34 11.00 4.40
N ASP A 676 -2.27 10.16 4.85
CA ASP A 676 -3.23 9.46 4.00
C ASP A 676 -4.64 9.33 4.64
N SER A 677 -5.53 10.27 4.30
CA SER A 677 -6.96 10.26 4.68
C SER A 677 -7.90 9.83 3.53
N SER A 678 -7.33 9.58 2.34
CA SER A 678 -8.04 9.57 1.05
C SER A 678 -9.15 8.51 0.92
N LEU A 679 -8.97 7.36 1.56
CA LEU A 679 -9.84 6.19 1.37
C LEU A 679 -11.12 6.26 2.21
N LEU A 680 -11.04 6.83 3.41
CA LEU A 680 -12.22 7.05 4.27
C LEU A 680 -13.11 8.16 3.71
N GLU A 681 -12.50 9.20 3.17
CA GLU A 681 -13.19 10.37 2.63
C GLU A 681 -13.95 10.11 1.31
N GLU A 682 -13.42 9.29 0.41
CA GLU A 682 -14.10 8.95 -0.86
C GLU A 682 -15.39 8.14 -0.65
N TRP A 683 -15.42 7.28 0.37
CA TRP A 683 -16.60 6.48 0.69
C TRP A 683 -17.74 7.32 1.29
N GLU A 684 -17.42 8.26 2.18
CA GLU A 684 -18.43 9.15 2.77
C GLU A 684 -19.12 10.02 1.71
N LYS A 685 -18.36 10.48 0.70
CA LYS A 685 -18.88 11.20 -0.48
C LYS A 685 -19.86 10.40 -1.33
N MET A 686 -19.68 9.08 -1.44
CA MET A 686 -20.59 8.25 -2.24
C MET A 686 -21.86 7.86 -1.48
N ARG A 687 -21.84 7.90 -0.15
CA ARG A 687 -23.01 7.61 0.69
C ARG A 687 -23.92 8.83 0.84
N ASP A 688 -23.37 10.04 0.79
CA ASP A 688 -24.13 11.30 0.81
C ASP A 688 -23.60 12.25 -0.28
N PRO A 689 -24.35 12.49 -1.37
CA PRO A 689 -23.98 13.43 -2.43
C PRO A 689 -23.76 14.88 -1.95
N ASN A 690 -24.27 15.23 -0.77
CA ASN A 690 -24.10 16.54 -0.14
C ASN A 690 -22.92 16.57 0.86
N PHE A 691 -22.12 15.51 0.95
CA PHE A 691 -20.92 15.51 1.77
C PHE A 691 -19.88 16.49 1.21
N ALA A 692 -19.87 17.70 1.76
CA ALA A 692 -18.81 18.67 1.53
C ALA A 692 -17.61 18.32 2.43
N VAL A 693 -16.42 18.21 1.83
CA VAL A 693 -15.19 18.40 2.57
C VAL A 693 -15.29 19.77 3.22
N ALA A 694 -14.95 19.89 4.50
CA ALA A 694 -14.76 21.20 5.11
C ALA A 694 -13.53 21.87 4.47
N ASP A 695 -13.68 22.34 3.23
CA ASP A 695 -12.88 23.45 2.73
C ASP A 695 -13.36 24.69 3.49
N ALA A 696 -12.43 25.34 4.16
CA ALA A 696 -12.64 26.64 4.74
C ALA A 696 -12.98 27.62 3.61
N ASP A 697 -14.25 28.03 3.55
CA ASP A 697 -14.76 29.39 3.26
C ASP A 697 -16.09 29.33 2.49
N ASP A 698 -17.23 29.49 3.18
CA ASP A 698 -18.26 30.48 2.82
C ASP A 698 -19.38 30.53 3.89
N LYS A 699 -20.00 31.71 4.01
CA LYS A 699 -21.01 32.09 5.00
C LYS A 699 -22.37 31.46 4.71
N GLY A 700 -22.98 30.82 5.72
CA GLY A 700 -24.45 30.86 5.91
C GLY A 700 -25.18 29.54 6.24
N GLY A 701 -25.78 29.49 7.44
CA GLY A 701 -27.14 28.93 7.66
C GLY A 701 -27.33 27.44 8.02
N LYS A 702 -27.38 27.16 9.34
CA LYS A 702 -27.85 25.96 10.11
C LYS A 702 -28.99 25.10 9.48
N PRO A 703 -29.21 23.80 9.86
CA PRO A 703 -28.93 23.21 11.19
C PRO A 703 -28.19 21.86 11.20
N ALA A 704 -27.47 21.61 12.30
CA ALA A 704 -26.71 20.39 12.57
C ALA A 704 -27.61 19.17 12.84
N ARG A 705 -27.21 18.01 12.31
CA ARG A 705 -27.57 16.69 12.86
C ARG A 705 -26.30 15.98 13.34
N PRO A 706 -26.39 15.20 14.42
CA PRO A 706 -25.25 14.92 15.30
C PRO A 706 -24.36 13.81 14.73
N SER A 707 -23.07 14.10 14.54
CA SER A 707 -22.04 13.09 14.33
C SER A 707 -21.50 12.62 15.67
N ASN A 708 -21.38 11.31 15.80
CA ASN A 708 -20.86 10.64 16.99
C ASN A 708 -19.39 11.03 17.25
N PHE A 709 -19.09 11.18 18.54
CA PHE A 709 -17.81 11.51 19.17
C PHE A 709 -17.37 12.98 19.10
N ASP A 710 -18.01 13.79 19.94
CA ASP A 710 -17.51 15.11 20.32
C ASP A 710 -16.25 14.94 21.18
N ILE A 711 -15.07 15.10 20.57
CA ILE A 711 -13.75 15.01 21.25
C ILE A 711 -13.62 15.98 22.43
N THR A 712 -14.46 17.03 22.50
CA THR A 712 -14.47 17.97 23.63
C THR A 712 -15.19 17.43 24.87
N ARG A 713 -15.86 16.26 24.78
CA ARG A 713 -16.54 15.61 25.92
C ARG A 713 -15.62 14.77 26.79
N ASP A 714 -14.52 14.25 26.24
CA ASP A 714 -13.47 13.56 27.00
C ASP A 714 -12.31 14.54 27.23
N ALA A 715 -12.34 15.22 28.38
CA ALA A 715 -11.31 16.19 28.74
C ALA A 715 -9.90 15.57 28.78
N ALA A 716 -9.76 14.29 29.13
CA ALA A 716 -8.47 13.62 29.16
C ALA A 716 -7.95 13.34 27.74
N ALA A 717 -8.82 12.89 26.83
CA ALA A 717 -8.47 12.73 25.41
C ALA A 717 -8.15 14.07 24.73
N LEU A 718 -8.94 15.11 25.01
CA LEU A 718 -8.72 16.45 24.46
C LEU A 718 -7.35 17.01 24.88
N ARG A 719 -6.98 16.87 26.16
CA ARG A 719 -5.68 17.29 26.67
C ARG A 719 -4.52 16.53 26.01
N ARG A 720 -4.65 15.21 25.83
CA ARG A 720 -3.64 14.41 25.11
C ARG A 720 -3.47 14.88 23.67
N LEU A 721 -4.57 15.09 22.95
CA LEU A 721 -4.54 15.57 21.56
C LEU A 721 -3.96 16.99 21.45
N ALA A 722 -4.28 17.87 22.39
CA ALA A 722 -3.74 19.23 22.43
C ALA A 722 -2.23 19.23 22.69
N ARG A 723 -1.76 18.41 23.64
CA ARG A 723 -0.32 18.23 23.90
C ARG A 723 0.39 17.68 22.65
N ALA A 724 -0.16 16.67 21.99
CA ALA A 724 0.41 16.13 20.75
C ALA A 724 0.52 17.19 19.64
N ALA A 725 -0.49 18.05 19.49
CA ALA A 725 -0.48 19.13 18.51
C ALA A 725 0.55 20.23 18.85
N ILE A 726 0.72 20.59 20.13
CA ILE A 726 1.76 21.52 20.60
C ILE A 726 3.15 20.95 20.33
N LEU A 727 3.37 19.68 20.66
CA LEU A 727 4.65 19.03 20.43
C LEU A 727 4.98 18.96 18.93
N GLY A 728 3.98 18.71 18.08
CA GLY A 728 4.12 18.80 16.62
C GLY A 728 4.51 20.19 16.12
N PHE A 729 4.01 21.24 16.75
CA PHE A 729 4.41 22.62 16.46
C PHE A 729 5.86 22.91 16.91
N LEU A 730 6.22 22.48 18.12
CA LEU A 730 7.57 22.68 18.66
C LEU A 730 8.63 21.91 17.87
N GLN A 731 8.30 20.74 17.30
CA GLN A 731 9.15 20.01 16.35
C GLN A 731 9.52 20.90 15.16
N ASP A 732 8.51 21.43 14.46
CA ASP A 732 8.72 22.26 13.27
C ASP A 732 9.54 23.52 13.61
N VAL A 733 9.29 24.13 14.77
CA VAL A 733 10.07 25.29 15.28
C VAL A 733 11.52 24.92 15.56
N ALA A 734 11.78 23.78 16.21
CA ALA A 734 13.14 23.30 16.47
C ALA A 734 13.92 23.03 15.17
N ALA A 735 13.22 22.52 14.15
CA ALA A 735 13.76 22.30 12.81
C ALA A 735 13.92 23.59 11.98
N ARG A 736 13.52 24.75 12.52
CA ARG A 736 13.46 26.04 11.81
C ARG A 736 12.52 26.03 10.60
N ASP A 737 11.59 25.07 10.56
CA ASP A 737 10.54 24.97 9.54
C ASP A 737 9.31 25.78 9.98
N TYR A 738 9.48 27.10 10.02
CA TYR A 738 8.44 28.02 10.46
C TYR A 738 7.23 28.07 9.52
N GLU A 739 7.36 27.56 8.29
CA GLU A 739 6.25 27.43 7.35
C GLU A 739 5.33 26.30 7.81
N SER A 740 5.87 25.11 8.06
CA SER A 740 5.12 23.97 8.59
C SER A 740 4.53 24.26 9.98
N ALA A 741 5.29 24.92 10.85
CA ALA A 741 4.80 25.34 12.18
C ALA A 741 3.57 26.26 12.07
N ALA A 742 3.58 27.19 11.11
CA ALA A 742 2.47 28.10 10.88
C ALA A 742 1.22 27.39 10.31
N GLU A 743 1.38 26.33 9.50
CA GLU A 743 0.26 25.55 8.95
C GLU A 743 -0.49 24.75 10.02
N ARG A 744 0.19 24.37 11.11
CA ARG A 744 -0.43 23.62 12.22
C ARG A 744 -1.34 24.47 13.10
N MET A 745 -1.13 25.78 13.12
CA MET A 745 -1.84 26.70 14.01
C MET A 745 -3.01 27.38 13.29
N ALA A 746 -4.09 27.61 14.02
CA ALA A 746 -5.16 28.50 13.62
C ALA A 746 -4.73 29.96 13.78
N TRP A 747 -5.21 30.80 12.86
CA TRP A 747 -4.97 32.24 12.84
C TRP A 747 -6.32 32.94 12.68
N GLN A 748 -6.60 33.96 13.49
CA GLN A 748 -7.79 34.78 13.27
C GLN A 748 -7.62 35.62 12.00
N GLY A 749 -8.72 35.79 11.25
CA GLY A 749 -8.74 36.46 9.95
C GLY A 749 -8.08 37.85 9.99
N GLY A 750 -7.29 38.13 8.95
CA GLY A 750 -6.39 39.28 8.77
C GLY A 750 -6.60 40.51 9.64
N THR A 751 -5.70 40.70 10.63
CA THR A 751 -4.97 41.96 10.94
C THR A 751 -4.12 41.89 12.23
N ASP A 752 -4.18 40.81 13.03
CA ASP A 752 -3.44 40.74 14.30
C ASP A 752 -2.02 40.15 14.16
N ILE A 753 -1.22 40.75 13.28
CA ILE A 753 0.24 40.65 13.39
C ILE A 753 0.71 42.09 13.63
N PRO A 754 1.35 42.41 14.78
CA PRO A 754 1.85 43.75 15.02
C PRO A 754 2.72 44.18 13.84
N VAL A 755 2.32 45.27 13.17
CA VAL A 755 3.17 45.92 12.18
C VAL A 755 4.46 46.32 12.91
N CYS A 756 5.60 45.84 12.40
CA CYS A 756 6.91 46.05 13.01
C CYS A 756 7.15 47.53 13.32
N ALA A 757 7.56 47.84 14.55
CA ALA A 757 8.01 49.16 14.97
C ALA A 757 9.49 49.44 14.62
N ASP A 758 10.01 48.80 13.57
CA ASP A 758 11.35 49.05 13.06
C ASP A 758 11.21 49.65 11.66
N GLY A 759 11.37 50.97 11.59
CA GLY A 759 11.19 51.81 10.41
C GLY A 759 12.20 51.58 9.28
N GLU A 760 12.34 50.36 8.79
CA GLU A 760 12.93 50.10 7.48
C GLU A 760 11.84 49.77 6.46
N THR A 761 11.14 50.83 6.09
CA THR A 761 10.44 50.87 4.80
C THR A 761 11.50 51.13 3.74
N THR A 762 11.97 50.08 3.06
CA THR A 762 12.45 50.25 1.68
C THR A 762 11.59 49.44 0.73
N LEU A 763 10.75 50.20 0.03
CA LEU A 763 10.16 49.90 -1.26
C LEU A 763 9.06 48.82 -1.28
N ALA A 764 7.89 49.27 -0.84
CA ALA A 764 6.68 49.06 -1.60
C ALA A 764 6.88 49.53 -3.06
N GLN A 765 7.34 48.60 -3.91
CA GLN A 765 7.14 48.64 -5.36
C GLN A 765 6.48 47.32 -5.77
N THR A 766 5.16 47.34 -5.77
CA THR A 766 4.30 46.79 -6.82
C THR A 766 4.92 45.75 -7.76
N PHE A 767 5.15 44.49 -7.35
CA PHE A 767 5.26 43.37 -8.32
C PHE A 767 4.84 42.01 -7.71
N GLN A 768 3.77 41.46 -8.29
CA GLN A 768 3.43 40.03 -8.43
C GLN A 768 3.21 39.16 -7.17
N THR A 769 2.02 39.28 -6.58
CA THR A 769 1.40 38.21 -5.77
C THR A 769 0.87 37.04 -6.64
N ALA A 770 1.65 36.61 -7.63
CA ALA A 770 1.25 35.53 -8.54
C ALA A 770 2.39 34.54 -8.89
N GLN A 771 3.56 34.61 -8.24
CA GLN A 771 4.70 33.75 -8.65
C GLN A 771 5.50 33.07 -7.53
N THR A 772 5.32 33.39 -6.25
CA THR A 772 5.93 32.62 -5.17
C THR A 772 4.89 31.64 -4.62
N GLY A 773 4.96 30.39 -5.07
CA GLY A 773 4.08 29.30 -4.62
C GLY A 773 4.33 28.85 -3.18
N MET A 774 4.40 29.78 -2.22
CA MET A 774 4.39 29.53 -0.77
C MET A 774 2.94 29.40 -0.30
N SER A 775 2.63 28.37 0.49
CA SER A 775 1.28 28.07 0.97
C SER A 775 0.85 28.99 2.13
N VAL A 776 1.79 29.66 2.80
CA VAL A 776 1.54 30.48 4.00
C VAL A 776 2.04 31.92 3.82
N PRO A 777 1.30 32.96 4.28
CA PRO A 777 1.77 34.33 4.26
C PRO A 777 3.10 34.52 5.03
N PRO A 778 4.12 35.18 4.45
CA PRO A 778 5.44 35.38 5.09
C PRO A 778 5.38 36.05 6.47
N SER A 779 4.31 36.78 6.77
CA SER A 779 4.10 37.45 8.05
C SER A 779 3.87 36.48 9.22
N ARG A 780 3.25 35.32 9.01
CA ARG A 780 2.99 34.31 10.05
C ARG A 780 4.26 33.55 10.44
N THR A 781 5.01 33.13 9.43
CA THR A 781 6.33 32.50 9.57
C THR A 781 7.29 33.40 10.36
N ARG A 782 7.39 34.69 9.98
CA ARG A 782 8.22 35.69 10.67
C ARG A 782 7.77 35.97 12.10
N PHE A 783 6.47 35.88 12.38
CA PHE A 783 5.96 36.06 13.74
C PHE A 783 6.48 34.95 14.66
N ILE A 784 6.32 33.68 14.28
CA ILE A 784 6.82 32.54 15.08
C ILE A 784 8.34 32.63 15.26
N GLU A 785 9.08 32.91 14.18
CA GLU A 785 10.53 33.09 14.22
C GLU A 785 10.95 34.15 15.25
N ARG A 786 10.31 35.32 15.24
CA ARG A 786 10.61 36.40 16.20
C ARG A 786 10.26 36.07 17.64
N GLN A 787 9.19 35.32 17.87
CA GLN A 787 8.79 34.92 19.24
C GLN A 787 9.81 33.95 19.85
N PHE A 788 10.36 33.03 19.06
CA PHE A 788 11.37 32.07 19.54
C PHE A 788 12.81 32.60 19.49
N ALA A 789 13.10 33.69 18.77
CA ALA A 789 14.45 34.24 18.67
C ALA A 789 15.07 34.57 20.05
N PRO A 790 14.39 35.27 20.99
CA PRO A 790 14.93 35.51 22.33
C PRO A 790 15.27 34.24 23.11
N TYR A 791 14.46 33.18 22.98
CA TYR A 791 14.73 31.89 23.60
C TYR A 791 15.99 31.25 23.00
N PHE A 792 16.09 31.22 21.68
CA PHE A 792 17.25 30.62 21.01
C PHE A 792 18.54 31.38 21.26
N ASP A 793 18.48 32.71 21.40
CA ASP A 793 19.64 33.53 21.76
C ASP A 793 20.08 33.28 23.21
N ALA A 794 19.13 33.07 24.13
CA ALA A 794 19.41 32.86 25.55
C ALA A 794 19.79 31.42 25.92
N ARG A 795 19.12 30.42 25.31
CA ARG A 795 19.16 29.00 25.70
C ARG A 795 19.62 28.06 24.59
N GLY A 796 19.73 28.52 23.35
CA GLY A 796 20.23 27.74 22.22
C GLY A 796 19.25 26.72 21.63
N ARG A 797 18.79 25.73 22.42
CA ARG A 797 17.80 24.71 21.98
C ARG A 797 16.99 24.17 23.16
N PHE A 798 15.71 23.88 22.92
CA PHE A 798 14.88 23.11 23.83
C PHE A 798 14.97 21.61 23.52
N ARG A 799 14.71 20.77 24.53
CA ARG A 799 14.67 19.31 24.47
C ARG A 799 13.33 18.85 23.88
N LEU A 800 13.40 17.84 23.01
CA LEU A 800 12.23 17.11 22.48
C LEU A 800 12.32 15.60 22.80
N ASP A 801 13.22 15.23 23.69
CA ASP A 801 13.36 13.87 24.22
C ASP A 801 12.21 13.56 25.23
N PRO A 802 12.10 12.34 25.77
CA PRO A 802 11.00 11.97 26.66
C PRO A 802 10.79 12.92 27.84
N GLU A 803 11.89 13.45 28.38
CA GLU A 803 11.84 14.43 29.47
C GLU A 803 11.25 15.76 29.00
N GLY A 804 11.76 16.34 27.91
CA GLY A 804 11.23 17.60 27.38
C GLY A 804 9.78 17.53 26.90
N ARG A 805 9.30 16.31 26.61
CA ARG A 805 7.91 16.07 26.21
C ARG A 805 6.99 15.74 27.37
N ALA A 806 7.49 15.42 28.56
CA ALA A 806 6.72 14.84 29.65
C ALA A 806 5.48 15.69 30.02
N ALA A 807 4.38 15.02 30.38
CA ALA A 807 3.10 15.67 30.71
C ALA A 807 3.22 16.77 31.76
N LYS A 808 4.19 16.62 32.68
CA LYS A 808 4.52 17.60 33.72
C LYS A 808 4.92 18.98 33.19
N HIS A 809 5.29 19.10 31.92
CA HIS A 809 5.67 20.38 31.29
C HIS A 809 4.51 21.06 30.53
N THR A 810 3.34 20.41 30.42
CA THR A 810 2.16 20.98 29.77
C THR A 810 1.10 21.35 30.81
N TYR A 811 0.85 22.64 30.96
CA TYR A 811 -0.12 23.18 31.90
C TYR A 811 -1.37 23.64 31.15
N PHE A 812 -2.53 23.19 31.63
CA PHE A 812 -3.82 23.63 31.12
C PHE A 812 -4.43 24.61 32.11
N GLY A 813 -4.81 25.80 31.64
CA GLY A 813 -5.47 26.81 32.45
C GLY A 813 -6.84 26.37 32.95
N ASP A 814 -7.32 27.02 34.02
CA ASP A 814 -8.62 26.75 34.63
C ASP A 814 -9.80 27.01 33.68
N ASP A 815 -9.58 27.82 32.64
CA ASP A 815 -10.53 28.10 31.56
C ASP A 815 -10.69 26.93 30.57
N GLY A 816 -9.85 25.90 30.67
CA GLY A 816 -9.83 24.73 29.79
C GLY A 816 -9.41 25.02 28.35
N ALA A 817 -9.01 26.25 28.04
CA ALA A 817 -8.66 26.70 26.69
C ALA A 817 -7.21 27.20 26.62
N SER A 818 -6.69 27.81 27.67
CA SER A 818 -5.31 28.27 27.74
C SER A 818 -4.37 27.10 28.00
N ILE A 819 -3.28 27.00 27.24
CA ILE A 819 -2.27 25.95 27.40
C ILE A 819 -0.88 26.59 27.42
N ALA A 820 -0.10 26.30 28.45
CA ALA A 820 1.29 26.69 28.55
C ALA A 820 2.18 25.45 28.47
N GLN A 821 3.14 25.45 27.56
CA GLN A 821 4.13 24.39 27.40
C GLN A 821 5.50 24.93 27.81
N VAL A 822 6.04 24.41 28.90
CA VAL A 822 7.40 24.72 29.33
C VAL A 822 8.39 24.17 28.31
N LEU A 823 9.34 25.02 27.91
CA LEU A 823 10.41 24.69 26.98
C LEU A 823 11.59 24.14 27.78
N ALA A 824 11.62 22.83 27.97
CA ALA A 824 12.70 22.20 28.71
C ALA A 824 14.05 22.44 28.03
N ASP A 825 15.03 23.00 28.71
CA ASP A 825 16.36 23.27 28.15
C ASP A 825 17.39 22.23 28.62
N THR A 826 18.56 22.21 27.98
CA THR A 826 19.64 21.24 28.32
C THR A 826 20.32 21.52 29.65
N ASP A 827 20.14 22.72 30.20
CA ASP A 827 20.72 23.14 31.48
C ASP A 827 19.70 23.01 32.63
N GLU A 828 18.53 22.42 32.35
CA GLU A 828 17.40 22.19 33.26
C GLU A 828 16.87 23.45 33.97
N GLN A 829 17.08 24.64 33.39
CA GLN A 829 16.58 25.90 33.96
C GLN A 829 15.07 26.04 33.77
N ASN A 830 14.56 25.58 32.61
CA ASN A 830 13.14 25.40 32.31
C ASN A 830 12.30 26.67 32.58
N ASP A 831 12.88 27.85 32.33
CA ASP A 831 12.36 29.16 32.73
C ASP A 831 11.59 29.88 31.62
N TRP A 832 11.28 29.20 30.52
CA TRP A 832 10.50 29.72 29.40
C TRP A 832 9.33 28.82 29.05
N GLU A 833 8.24 29.43 28.58
CA GLU A 833 7.05 28.73 28.11
C GLU A 833 6.58 29.25 26.74
N ALA A 834 6.03 28.33 25.95
CA ALA A 834 5.24 28.64 24.77
C ALA A 834 3.75 28.59 25.14
N ARG A 835 3.00 29.64 24.82
CA ARG A 835 1.57 29.76 25.13
C ARG A 835 0.70 29.51 23.91
N PHE A 836 -0.38 28.78 24.12
CA PHE A 836 -1.35 28.41 23.11
C PHE A 836 -2.78 28.58 23.62
N THR A 837 -3.70 28.89 22.72
CA THR A 837 -5.14 28.92 22.98
C THR A 837 -5.82 27.82 22.18
N LEU A 838 -6.54 26.92 22.85
CA LEU A 838 -7.40 25.91 22.25
C LEU A 838 -8.74 26.50 21.86
N ASP A 839 -9.05 26.51 20.57
CA ASP A 839 -10.35 26.92 20.06
C ASP A 839 -11.33 25.76 20.19
N LEU A 840 -12.09 25.73 21.29
CA LEU A 840 -13.06 24.66 21.58
C LEU A 840 -14.20 24.58 20.55
N GLU A 841 -14.60 25.70 19.95
CA GLU A 841 -15.69 25.73 18.97
C GLU A 841 -15.22 25.19 17.62
N ALA A 842 -14.05 25.64 17.14
CA ALA A 842 -13.43 25.09 15.95
C ALA A 842 -13.03 23.62 16.15
N THR A 843 -12.52 23.26 17.33
CA THR A 843 -12.19 21.86 17.69
C THR A 843 -13.40 20.96 17.62
N ARG A 844 -14.56 21.41 18.13
CA ARG A 844 -15.83 20.67 18.03
C ARG A 844 -16.31 20.57 16.59
N ARG A 845 -16.25 21.67 15.84
CA ARG A 845 -16.71 21.74 14.44
C ARG A 845 -15.87 20.86 13.50
N GLU A 846 -14.56 20.82 13.71
CA GLU A 846 -13.59 20.15 12.84
C GLU A 846 -13.24 18.74 13.33
N SER A 847 -13.75 18.33 14.50
CA SER A 847 -13.47 17.04 15.14
C SER A 847 -11.97 16.73 15.23
N ARG A 848 -11.14 17.76 15.43
CA ARG A 848 -9.69 17.71 15.63
C ARG A 848 -9.28 18.87 16.53
N VAL A 849 -8.14 18.77 17.21
CA VAL A 849 -7.65 19.90 18.03
C VAL A 849 -7.21 21.07 17.13
N VAL A 850 -7.76 22.24 17.42
CA VAL A 850 -7.44 23.51 16.76
C VAL A 850 -6.78 24.43 17.78
N LEU A 851 -5.48 24.69 17.60
CA LEU A 851 -4.68 25.53 18.50
C LEU A 851 -4.27 26.82 17.81
N ARG A 852 -4.24 27.92 18.57
CA ARG A 852 -3.60 29.18 18.19
C ARG A 852 -2.32 29.33 19.01
N PHE A 853 -1.24 29.76 18.36
CA PHE A 853 0.00 30.13 19.05
C PHE A 853 -0.05 31.59 19.48
N ASP A 854 0.11 31.86 20.78
CA ASP A 854 -0.02 33.19 21.35
C ASP A 854 1.33 33.89 21.57
N GLY A 855 2.40 33.12 21.80
CA GLY A 855 3.77 33.65 21.93
C GLY A 855 4.66 32.80 22.83
N VAL A 856 5.90 33.26 23.00
CA VAL A 856 6.91 32.65 23.87
C VAL A 856 7.45 33.70 24.84
N GLY A 857 7.68 33.32 26.09
CA GLY A 857 8.28 34.22 27.07
C GLY A 857 8.79 33.48 28.30
N ALA A 858 9.46 34.22 29.18
CA ALA A 858 9.88 33.70 30.47
C ALA A 858 8.66 33.35 31.34
N ILE A 859 8.76 32.27 32.10
CA ILE A 859 7.77 31.86 33.10
C ILE A 859 7.81 32.87 34.23
N SER A 860 6.68 33.49 34.52
CA SER A 860 6.52 34.52 35.56
C SER A 860 6.29 33.93 36.94
#